data_AF-A0AAN2CAS0-F1
#
_entry.id   AF-A0AAN2CAS0-F1
#
_cell.length_a   1.000
_cell.length_b   1.000
_cell.length_c   1.000
_cell.angle_alpha   90.00
_cell.angle_beta   90.00
_cell.angle_gamma   90.00
#
_symmetry.space_group_name_H-M   'P 1'
#
loop_
_entity.id
_entity.type
_entity.pdbx_description
1 polymer ?
#
loop_
_entity_poly.entity_id
_entity_poly.type
_entity_poly.pdbx_seq_one_letter_code
_entity_poly.pdbx_strand_id
1 'polypeptide(L)'
;MNFDGVLGTFGNGADGIFAQSAGGLGKGGNVNVVVNGLVLVNGSNADGVYAQSHGAAGNGNISVYVGDESVVQGGDESGAGVRIVDGANNTLTNYGLITTAKMHDVPYPFRNVNEVARNPQSSTSSTTTASGQRSETVTGRSTGVAAATPASVATASSGTSSARSTGVVARSVDTTAPSTAASSAATTTASAEPAVLGTWAQRPSLMPELRSTNVNGDGANVANDPTNLAASSVLSAPGSVRATATAAAASGTRMTAAHNGLSALTDLMNHNVDPLGLAGYVSTQSNPNDQDLAIWANAGTLTINNFGKIHGSIDLNGATGIFNNKGVFAPGAYVNFGGLGTLSNNGGIMSPGAGLFIGTTTLSGSLYQSAGSDYLVDLDLQNNRVDRFVVSGTASLAGTVDLQLYNMGAAAPGTYAKTIVTAGGGITDHSGLTLALPKSAVASFSLAYPDANDLQLGYTIDFAPRAKGALGANDVAFGEYVNRIQNAGSTTTLQPLAAGAFAQPSLGALQRYYAQATPSGTLAASPAALQTNLDFSGAMLGCRNGDRLASNESCSWGALGSQHAEQKGAYGSVGYAQSMSGVSSGFQRAIRDGRTLVGAALRYDTGALDAIAGQQLKGDAINVGVLAKRLIGRDGSVSASIVAGSANYASTRTPPVGGVHATAHGNQHTSYVGAHLRAERAIERGATTLTPFVDVGATRVNAGALDETGAGALDVRVGAHSETFATMQTGVSLATVRHAGSTTLRPALELSVTELVGNARSATSAALDGAPTGVAPFVLTNTLDRTRFNLGPSLSISQKNKLDVKVGGAYQFSGASHNLAGYVQIGKKI
;
A
#
# COMPACT_ATOMS: atom_id res chain seq x y z
N MET A 1 46.41 1.35 -20.70
CA MET A 1 46.16 0.16 -19.87
C MET A 1 44.76 -0.34 -20.20
N ASN A 2 44.60 -1.64 -20.42
CA ASN A 2 43.30 -2.30 -20.54
C ASN A 2 43.20 -3.37 -19.45
N PHE A 3 42.12 -3.38 -18.69
CA PHE A 3 41.86 -4.33 -17.60
C PHE A 3 40.55 -5.05 -17.84
N ASP A 4 40.64 -6.36 -18.04
CA ASP A 4 39.51 -7.25 -18.30
C ASP A 4 39.55 -8.38 -17.25
N GLY A 5 38.95 -8.17 -16.07
CA GLY A 5 39.04 -9.13 -14.95
C GLY A 5 38.41 -8.65 -13.64
N VAL A 6 38.74 -9.31 -12.53
CA VAL A 6 38.32 -8.91 -11.16
C VAL A 6 39.56 -8.54 -10.35
N LEU A 7 39.59 -7.33 -9.81
CA LEU A 7 40.65 -6.77 -9.01
C LEU A 7 40.08 -6.31 -7.68
N GLY A 8 40.62 -6.83 -6.58
CA GLY A 8 40.30 -6.37 -5.23
C GLY A 8 41.56 -5.91 -4.51
N THR A 9 41.52 -4.72 -3.92
CA THR A 9 42.60 -4.22 -3.05
C THR A 9 42.05 -3.91 -1.67
N PHE A 10 42.88 -4.16 -0.65
CA PHE A 10 42.54 -3.90 0.74
C PHE A 10 43.67 -3.09 1.40
N GLY A 11 43.31 -2.05 2.15
CA GLY A 11 44.24 -1.23 2.93
C GLY A 11 44.17 0.27 2.62
N ASN A 12 44.59 1.08 3.60
CA ASN A 12 44.57 2.54 3.46
C ASN A 12 45.51 2.99 2.32
N GLY A 13 44.98 3.78 1.38
CA GLY A 13 45.68 4.26 0.19
C GLY A 13 46.09 3.15 -0.79
N ALA A 14 45.46 1.98 -0.74
CA ALA A 14 45.74 0.85 -1.62
C ALA A 14 44.90 0.94 -2.91
N ASP A 15 45.35 1.77 -3.85
CA ASP A 15 44.63 1.98 -5.10
C ASP A 15 44.48 0.68 -5.91
N GLY A 16 43.35 0.52 -6.59
CA GLY A 16 43.10 -0.60 -7.49
C GLY A 16 44.02 -0.49 -8.71
N ILE A 17 43.71 0.47 -9.57
CA ILE A 17 44.48 0.77 -10.78
C ILE A 17 45.20 2.10 -10.61
N PHE A 18 46.51 2.13 -10.77
CA PHE A 18 47.33 3.34 -10.80
C PHE A 18 48.02 3.49 -12.16
N ALA A 19 47.62 4.50 -12.93
CA ALA A 19 48.15 4.81 -14.25
C ALA A 19 48.75 6.21 -14.29
N GLN A 20 50.05 6.33 -14.61
CA GLN A 20 50.76 7.60 -14.57
C GLN A 20 51.67 7.81 -15.77
N SER A 21 51.68 9.04 -16.30
CA SER A 21 52.75 9.56 -17.16
C SER A 21 53.41 10.77 -16.49
N ALA A 22 54.71 10.66 -16.20
CA ALA A 22 55.49 11.72 -15.57
C ALA A 22 56.61 12.17 -16.53
N GLY A 23 56.42 13.32 -17.18
CA GLY A 23 57.36 13.90 -18.15
C GLY A 23 58.55 14.64 -17.53
N GLY A 24 58.60 14.80 -16.20
CA GLY A 24 59.63 15.58 -15.53
C GLY A 24 59.64 17.04 -15.99
N LEU A 25 60.79 17.51 -16.50
CA LEU A 25 60.91 18.83 -17.13
C LEU A 25 60.23 18.91 -18.52
N GLY A 26 59.96 17.76 -19.14
CA GLY A 26 59.29 17.64 -20.43
C GLY A 26 57.77 17.63 -20.30
N LYS A 27 57.10 17.20 -21.38
CA LYS A 27 55.64 17.11 -21.45
C LYS A 27 55.16 15.76 -20.93
N GLY A 28 54.16 15.72 -20.07
CA GLY A 28 53.45 14.49 -19.70
C GLY A 28 52.79 13.85 -20.92
N GLY A 29 52.89 12.54 -21.07
CA GLY A 29 52.22 11.78 -22.12
C GLY A 29 50.75 11.54 -21.83
N ASN A 30 49.98 11.10 -22.82
CA ASN A 30 48.58 10.73 -22.61
C ASN A 30 48.48 9.49 -21.71
N VAL A 31 47.46 9.46 -20.85
CA VAL A 31 47.12 8.29 -20.03
C VAL A 31 45.76 7.77 -20.50
N ASN A 32 45.70 6.49 -20.86
CA ASN A 32 44.46 5.83 -21.25
C ASN A 32 44.23 4.60 -20.36
N VAL A 33 43.10 4.57 -19.64
CA VAL A 33 42.67 3.47 -18.78
C VAL A 33 41.34 2.95 -19.30
N VAL A 34 41.28 1.65 -19.59
CA VAL A 34 40.06 0.94 -19.99
C VAL A 34 39.80 -0.14 -18.95
N VAL A 35 38.58 -0.19 -18.41
CA VAL A 35 38.11 -1.16 -17.41
C VAL A 35 36.90 -1.88 -17.99
N ASN A 36 37.04 -3.15 -18.37
CA ASN A 36 35.94 -4.05 -18.72
C ASN A 36 35.87 -5.19 -17.69
N GLY A 37 35.59 -4.85 -16.45
CA GLY A 37 35.68 -5.79 -15.32
C GLY A 37 35.33 -5.14 -13.98
N LEU A 38 35.65 -5.83 -12.89
CA LEU A 38 35.35 -5.39 -11.52
C LEU A 38 36.63 -4.90 -10.84
N VAL A 39 36.64 -3.64 -10.40
CA VAL A 39 37.68 -3.04 -9.56
C VAL A 39 37.03 -2.67 -8.23
N LEU A 40 37.31 -3.46 -7.20
CA LEU A 40 36.67 -3.39 -5.89
C LEU A 40 37.70 -3.02 -4.81
N VAL A 41 37.83 -1.72 -4.53
CA VAL A 41 38.83 -1.19 -3.59
C VAL A 41 38.21 -0.95 -2.22
N ASN A 42 38.87 -1.44 -1.16
CA ASN A 42 38.43 -1.25 0.22
C ASN A 42 39.56 -0.78 1.10
N GLY A 43 39.46 0.46 1.52
CA GLY A 43 40.41 1.07 2.42
C GLY A 43 40.33 2.57 2.32
N SER A 44 40.60 3.22 3.44
CA SER A 44 40.47 4.67 3.51
C SER A 44 41.47 5.35 2.58
N ASN A 45 41.02 6.40 1.90
CA ASN A 45 41.83 7.19 0.99
C ASN A 45 42.39 6.39 -0.21
N ALA A 46 41.79 5.24 -0.54
CA ALA A 46 42.19 4.40 -1.66
C ALA A 46 41.28 4.65 -2.88
N ASP A 47 41.87 4.76 -4.06
CA ASP A 47 41.11 5.01 -5.29
C ASP A 47 40.86 3.73 -6.09
N GLY A 48 39.70 3.61 -6.73
CA GLY A 48 39.40 2.55 -7.69
C GLY A 48 40.35 2.63 -8.88
N VAL A 49 40.34 3.78 -9.54
CA VAL A 49 41.27 4.16 -10.60
C VAL A 49 41.92 5.49 -10.25
N TYR A 50 43.24 5.51 -10.10
CA TYR A 50 44.07 6.71 -10.06
C TYR A 50 44.75 6.90 -11.41
N ALA A 51 44.50 8.02 -12.09
CA ALA A 51 45.11 8.34 -13.37
C ALA A 51 45.77 9.73 -13.34
N GLN A 52 47.03 9.84 -13.77
CA GLN A 52 47.77 11.12 -13.76
C GLN A 52 48.65 11.35 -14.99
N SER A 53 48.60 12.56 -15.56
CA SER A 53 49.54 13.03 -16.59
C SER A 53 50.15 14.36 -16.20
N HIS A 54 51.44 14.36 -15.88
CA HIS A 54 52.15 15.52 -15.35
C HIS A 54 53.47 15.77 -16.07
N GLY A 55 53.74 17.02 -16.48
CA GLY A 55 55.05 17.45 -16.96
C GLY A 55 55.21 18.97 -16.93
N ALA A 56 56.42 19.46 -16.64
CA ALA A 56 56.67 20.90 -16.51
C ALA A 56 56.46 21.68 -17.82
N ALA A 57 56.67 21.03 -18.98
CA ALA A 57 56.39 21.62 -20.29
C ALA A 57 54.92 21.43 -20.74
N GLY A 58 54.06 20.89 -19.87
CA GLY A 58 52.64 20.67 -20.08
C GLY A 58 52.20 19.22 -19.86
N ASN A 59 50.90 19.02 -19.77
CA ASN A 59 50.29 17.72 -19.50
C ASN A 59 49.75 17.07 -20.79
N GLY A 60 49.62 15.74 -20.77
CA GLY A 60 48.88 14.98 -21.77
C GLY A 60 47.40 14.87 -21.39
N ASN A 61 46.59 14.25 -22.24
CA ASN A 61 45.18 13.99 -21.94
C ASN A 61 45.05 12.71 -21.11
N ILE A 62 44.09 12.68 -20.19
CA ILE A 62 43.72 11.48 -19.43
C ILE A 62 42.35 11.00 -19.91
N SER A 63 42.28 9.77 -20.40
CA SER A 63 41.03 9.11 -20.81
C SER A 63 40.79 7.89 -19.92
N VAL A 64 39.63 7.84 -19.27
CA VAL A 64 39.15 6.68 -18.50
C VAL A 64 37.87 6.17 -19.14
N TYR A 65 37.83 4.89 -19.49
CA TYR A 65 36.68 4.20 -20.04
C TYR A 65 36.27 3.06 -19.10
N VAL A 66 35.03 3.07 -18.65
CA VAL A 66 34.42 1.98 -17.88
C VAL A 66 33.38 1.32 -18.78
N GLY A 67 33.62 0.06 -19.13
CA GLY A 67 32.77 -0.72 -20.02
C GLY A 67 31.41 -1.08 -19.42
N ASP A 68 30.56 -1.66 -20.25
CA ASP A 68 29.29 -2.21 -19.79
C ASP A 68 29.53 -3.35 -18.77
N GLU A 69 28.58 -3.58 -17.88
CA GLU A 69 28.65 -4.57 -16.78
C GLU A 69 29.89 -4.45 -15.87
N SER A 70 30.65 -3.35 -15.97
CA SER A 70 31.87 -3.12 -15.21
C SER A 70 31.58 -2.35 -13.93
N VAL A 71 32.41 -2.55 -12.90
CA VAL A 71 32.29 -1.83 -11.62
C VAL A 71 33.64 -1.22 -11.27
N VAL A 72 33.64 0.07 -10.96
CA VAL A 72 34.77 0.76 -10.35
C VAL A 72 34.33 1.32 -9.01
N GLN A 73 34.77 0.67 -7.94
CA GLN A 73 34.52 1.07 -6.57
C GLN A 73 35.81 1.56 -5.94
N GLY A 74 35.81 2.81 -5.47
CA GLY A 74 36.84 3.37 -4.60
C GLY A 74 36.64 3.00 -3.14
N GLY A 75 37.65 3.28 -2.32
CA GLY A 75 37.59 3.14 -0.87
C GLY A 75 36.72 4.20 -0.18
N ASP A 76 36.93 4.40 1.11
CA ASP A 76 36.21 5.40 1.91
C ASP A 76 37.07 6.62 2.26
N GLU A 77 36.55 7.53 3.10
CA GLU A 77 37.17 8.83 3.41
C GLU A 77 37.46 9.64 2.15
N SER A 78 38.73 9.98 1.84
CA SER A 78 39.04 10.73 0.63
C SER A 78 39.15 9.87 -0.62
N GLY A 79 38.93 8.56 -0.54
CA GLY A 79 39.07 7.62 -1.66
C GLY A 79 37.99 7.85 -2.72
N ALA A 80 38.37 7.77 -4.00
CA ALA A 80 37.46 7.98 -5.11
C ALA A 80 37.27 6.74 -5.98
N GLY A 81 36.09 6.58 -6.59
CA GLY A 81 35.89 5.60 -7.66
C GLY A 81 36.90 5.83 -8.80
N VAL A 82 36.90 7.04 -9.33
CA VAL A 82 37.88 7.50 -10.32
C VAL A 82 38.52 8.82 -9.87
N ARG A 83 39.83 8.81 -9.68
CA ARG A 83 40.66 10.00 -9.46
C ARG A 83 41.47 10.34 -10.70
N ILE A 84 41.32 11.57 -11.18
CA ILE A 84 42.08 12.14 -12.28
C ILE A 84 42.94 13.29 -11.76
N VAL A 85 44.26 13.15 -11.79
CA VAL A 85 45.19 14.17 -11.32
C VAL A 85 45.91 14.79 -12.51
N ASP A 86 45.98 16.12 -12.57
CA ASP A 86 46.58 16.86 -13.68
C ASP A 86 45.86 16.59 -15.02
N GLY A 87 46.61 16.44 -16.11
CA GLY A 87 46.07 16.33 -17.46
C GLY A 87 45.70 17.69 -18.09
N ALA A 88 45.47 17.67 -19.40
CA ALA A 88 45.06 18.85 -20.17
C ALA A 88 43.55 18.81 -20.48
N ASN A 89 43.13 17.90 -21.37
CA ASN A 89 41.73 17.67 -21.73
C ASN A 89 41.36 16.24 -21.38
N ASN A 90 40.75 16.06 -20.21
CA ASN A 90 40.44 14.77 -19.63
C ASN A 90 39.03 14.32 -20.03
N THR A 91 38.83 13.01 -20.20
CA THR A 91 37.54 12.42 -20.53
C THR A 91 37.29 11.17 -19.70
N LEU A 92 36.11 11.10 -19.07
CA LEU A 92 35.59 9.90 -18.43
C LEU A 92 34.34 9.46 -19.18
N THR A 93 34.34 8.24 -19.70
CA THR A 93 33.17 7.61 -20.33
C THR A 93 32.78 6.39 -19.52
N ASN A 94 31.55 6.37 -19.01
CA ASN A 94 31.04 5.31 -18.15
C ASN A 94 29.83 4.61 -18.79
N TYR A 95 29.93 3.30 -18.99
CA TYR A 95 28.81 2.41 -19.31
C TYR A 95 28.45 1.49 -18.14
N GLY A 96 29.35 1.33 -17.16
CA GLY A 96 29.17 0.49 -15.98
C GLY A 96 28.74 1.27 -14.72
N LEU A 97 29.18 0.82 -13.55
CA LEU A 97 28.97 1.47 -12.26
C LEU A 97 30.25 2.12 -11.74
N ILE A 98 30.18 3.38 -11.34
CA ILE A 98 31.22 4.07 -10.56
C ILE A 98 30.65 4.43 -9.19
N THR A 99 31.33 4.02 -8.11
CA THR A 99 30.86 4.20 -6.72
C THR A 99 32.02 4.19 -5.71
N THR A 100 31.71 4.27 -4.41
CA THR A 100 32.65 4.15 -3.27
C THR A 100 32.19 3.13 -2.25
N ALA A 101 33.12 2.60 -1.45
CA ALA A 101 32.87 1.49 -0.52
C ALA A 101 31.94 1.85 0.64
N LYS A 102 31.82 3.14 1.00
CA LYS A 102 30.88 3.59 2.05
C LYS A 102 29.41 3.48 1.62
N MET A 103 29.15 3.45 0.31
CA MET A 103 27.80 3.31 -0.23
C MET A 103 27.36 1.85 -0.41
N HIS A 104 28.24 0.85 -0.23
CA HIS A 104 27.90 -0.58 -0.37
C HIS A 104 28.98 -1.54 0.21
N ASP A 105 28.57 -2.47 1.08
CA ASP A 105 29.34 -3.70 1.37
C ASP A 105 29.13 -4.69 0.22
N VAL A 106 29.97 -4.67 -0.82
CA VAL A 106 29.92 -5.71 -1.89
C VAL A 106 30.37 -7.04 -1.28
N PRO A 107 29.58 -8.13 -1.36
CA PRO A 107 30.06 -9.44 -0.96
C PRO A 107 31.26 -9.86 -1.82
N TYR A 108 32.47 -9.83 -1.25
CA TYR A 108 33.69 -10.20 -1.98
C TYR A 108 33.73 -11.71 -2.25
N PRO A 109 34.07 -12.14 -3.47
CA PRO A 109 34.37 -13.55 -3.75
C PRO A 109 35.69 -14.04 -3.09
N PHE A 110 36.47 -13.14 -2.46
CA PHE A 110 37.78 -13.45 -1.88
C PHE A 110 37.83 -13.37 -0.34
N ARG A 111 36.72 -13.07 0.34
CA ARG A 111 36.71 -13.08 1.82
C ARG A 111 36.71 -14.53 2.29
N ASN A 112 37.88 -15.06 2.63
CA ASN A 112 37.96 -16.26 3.46
C ASN A 112 37.45 -15.86 4.86
N VAL A 113 36.28 -16.36 5.25
CA VAL A 113 35.54 -15.98 6.47
C VAL A 113 36.17 -16.54 7.76
N ASN A 114 37.50 -16.65 7.82
CA ASN A 114 38.23 -17.26 8.93
C ASN A 114 39.22 -16.31 9.63
N GLU A 115 39.06 -14.99 9.50
CA GLU A 115 39.57 -14.09 10.54
C GLU A 115 38.52 -13.95 11.64
N VAL A 116 38.68 -14.82 12.65
CA VAL A 116 37.95 -14.77 13.91
C VAL A 116 38.05 -13.37 14.51
N ALA A 117 36.87 -12.80 14.80
CA ALA A 117 36.66 -11.56 15.51
C ALA A 117 37.65 -11.36 16.67
N ARG A 118 38.49 -10.31 16.59
CA ARG A 118 39.02 -9.68 17.79
C ARG A 118 38.12 -8.51 18.16
N ASN A 119 37.40 -8.71 19.25
CA ASN A 119 36.58 -7.76 19.99
C ASN A 119 37.34 -6.44 20.26
N PRO A 120 36.76 -5.24 20.03
CA PRO A 120 37.40 -3.99 20.45
C PRO A 120 37.10 -3.76 21.94
N GLN A 121 37.99 -4.23 22.83
CA GLN A 121 38.01 -3.74 24.21
C GLN A 121 39.05 -2.63 24.37
N SER A 122 38.54 -1.46 24.76
CA SER A 122 39.17 -0.38 25.54
C SER A 122 40.70 -0.37 25.63
N SER A 123 41.30 0.70 25.10
CA SER A 123 42.65 1.13 25.39
C SER A 123 42.86 1.36 26.90
N THR A 124 43.57 0.45 27.56
CA THR A 124 44.26 0.72 28.82
C THR A 124 45.67 0.17 28.72
N SER A 125 46.63 1.08 28.88
CA SER A 125 48.06 0.83 28.95
C SER A 125 48.40 -0.10 30.11
N SER A 126 49.10 -1.21 29.84
CA SER A 126 49.96 -1.85 30.85
C SER A 126 51.15 -2.54 30.19
N THR A 127 52.31 -2.15 30.65
CA THR A 127 53.63 -2.66 30.32
C THR A 127 53.85 -3.98 31.06
N THR A 128 54.08 -5.09 30.36
CA THR A 128 54.79 -6.24 30.96
C THR A 128 55.51 -7.07 29.90
N THR A 129 56.73 -7.47 30.28
CA THR A 129 57.77 -8.15 29.51
C THR A 129 57.63 -9.68 29.50
N ALA A 130 58.24 -10.25 28.44
CA ALA A 130 58.75 -11.63 28.29
C ALA A 130 57.77 -12.77 27.91
N SER A 131 58.00 -13.37 26.73
CA SER A 131 58.67 -14.68 26.60
C SER A 131 58.40 -15.27 25.21
N GLY A 132 59.47 -15.63 24.49
CA GLY A 132 59.39 -16.07 23.11
C GLY A 132 58.82 -17.47 22.90
N GLN A 133 58.18 -17.67 21.75
CA GLN A 133 58.16 -18.94 21.03
C GLN A 133 58.14 -18.69 19.52
N ARG A 134 58.63 -19.71 18.81
CA ARG A 134 59.29 -19.68 17.50
C ARG A 134 58.41 -19.23 16.34
N SER A 135 59.08 -18.49 15.45
CA SER A 135 58.73 -18.17 14.07
C SER A 135 58.55 -19.44 13.23
N GLU A 136 57.34 -19.66 12.69
CA GLU A 136 57.16 -20.41 11.45
C GLU A 136 57.14 -19.42 10.29
N THR A 137 58.17 -19.51 9.46
CA THR A 137 58.33 -18.76 8.22
C THR A 137 57.39 -19.33 7.17
N VAL A 138 56.32 -18.62 6.82
CA VAL A 138 55.61 -18.83 5.55
C VAL A 138 56.02 -17.73 4.59
N THR A 139 57.01 -18.03 3.76
CA THR A 139 57.36 -17.26 2.56
C THR A 139 56.23 -17.35 1.54
N GLY A 140 55.29 -16.41 1.59
CA GLY A 140 54.33 -16.15 0.51
C GLY A 140 54.94 -15.17 -0.49
N ARG A 141 55.53 -15.70 -1.57
CA ARG A 141 56.04 -14.93 -2.70
C ARG A 141 54.85 -14.47 -3.56
N SER A 142 54.48 -13.19 -3.50
CA SER A 142 53.57 -12.60 -4.47
C SER A 142 54.34 -12.24 -5.74
N THR A 143 54.05 -12.95 -6.82
CA THR A 143 54.51 -12.64 -8.17
C THR A 143 53.71 -11.46 -8.71
N GLY A 144 54.21 -10.24 -8.49
CA GLY A 144 53.89 -9.12 -9.36
C GLY A 144 54.59 -9.30 -10.70
N VAL A 145 53.87 -9.17 -11.82
CA VAL A 145 54.47 -9.14 -13.15
C VAL A 145 55.20 -7.80 -13.29
N ALA A 146 56.48 -7.79 -12.90
CA ALA A 146 57.42 -6.72 -13.18
C ALA A 146 58.32 -7.16 -14.35
N ALA A 147 58.31 -6.41 -15.45
CA ALA A 147 59.31 -6.56 -16.50
C ALA A 147 60.47 -5.59 -16.21
N ALA A 148 61.50 -6.08 -15.52
CA ALA A 148 62.92 -5.66 -15.64
C ALA A 148 63.82 -6.48 -14.70
N THR A 149 65.00 -6.91 -15.18
CA THR A 149 66.09 -7.62 -14.47
C THR A 149 67.30 -6.67 -14.24
N PRO A 150 68.34 -6.99 -13.43
CA PRO A 150 68.36 -6.70 -11.99
C PRO A 150 69.64 -5.96 -11.50
N ALA A 151 69.61 -5.37 -10.30
CA ALA A 151 70.74 -5.35 -9.35
C ALA A 151 70.30 -4.94 -7.93
N SER A 152 70.75 -5.71 -6.94
CA SER A 152 70.41 -5.65 -5.51
C SER A 152 71.47 -4.94 -4.67
N VAL A 153 71.07 -4.17 -3.65
CA VAL A 153 71.71 -4.12 -2.31
C VAL A 153 70.65 -3.75 -1.26
N ALA A 154 70.54 -4.55 -0.21
CA ALA A 154 69.68 -4.31 0.95
C ALA A 154 70.45 -3.55 2.06
N THR A 155 69.79 -2.58 2.69
CA THR A 155 70.20 -2.04 4.01
C THR A 155 68.94 -1.85 4.85
N ALA A 156 68.93 -2.43 6.04
CA ALA A 156 67.80 -2.38 6.97
C ALA A 156 67.73 -1.05 7.72
N SER A 157 66.52 -0.48 7.87
CA SER A 157 66.21 0.47 8.94
C SER A 157 64.77 0.25 9.41
N SER A 158 64.60 0.27 10.74
CA SER A 158 63.35 0.06 11.46
C SER A 158 62.41 1.27 11.31
N GLY A 159 61.31 1.07 10.60
CA GLY A 159 60.17 1.98 10.56
C GLY A 159 58.93 1.15 10.20
N THR A 160 57.80 1.42 10.85
CA THR A 160 56.50 0.79 10.53
C THR A 160 56.16 0.98 9.05
N SER A 161 56.36 -0.08 8.27
CA SER A 161 56.02 -0.14 6.86
C SER A 161 54.57 -0.63 6.70
N SER A 162 53.63 0.30 6.53
CA SER A 162 52.35 -0.01 5.88
C SER A 162 52.62 -0.20 4.40
N ALA A 163 52.64 -1.45 3.93
CA ALA A 163 52.80 -1.72 2.51
C ALA A 163 51.56 -1.21 1.77
N ARG A 164 51.67 -0.06 1.09
CA ARG A 164 50.71 0.37 0.06
C ARG A 164 50.83 -0.63 -1.10
N SER A 165 50.05 -1.71 -1.09
CA SER A 165 49.99 -2.61 -2.24
C SER A 165 48.95 -2.08 -3.22
N THR A 166 49.39 -1.27 -4.18
CA THR A 166 48.59 -0.93 -5.35
C THR A 166 48.39 -2.18 -6.22
N GLY A 167 47.16 -2.43 -6.67
CA GLY A 167 46.81 -3.65 -7.41
C GLY A 167 47.51 -3.75 -8.76
N VAL A 168 47.31 -2.75 -9.63
CA VAL A 168 47.95 -2.67 -10.95
C VAL A 168 48.61 -1.31 -11.13
N VAL A 169 49.89 -1.28 -11.50
CA VAL A 169 50.67 -0.06 -11.70
C VAL A 169 51.18 0.02 -13.14
N ALA A 170 50.82 1.08 -13.86
CA ALA A 170 51.37 1.41 -15.18
C ALA A 170 52.03 2.80 -15.15
N ARG A 171 53.35 2.88 -15.35
CA ARG A 171 54.11 4.15 -15.30
C ARG A 171 54.94 4.34 -16.56
N SER A 172 54.97 5.57 -17.08
CA SER A 172 55.93 6.02 -18.09
C SER A 172 56.74 7.21 -17.55
N VAL A 173 58.06 7.12 -17.63
CA VAL A 173 59.02 8.15 -17.21
C VAL A 173 59.97 8.38 -18.38
N ASP A 174 60.03 9.61 -18.90
CA ASP A 174 60.96 9.97 -19.97
C ASP A 174 62.25 10.55 -19.36
N THR A 175 63.38 9.85 -19.49
CA THR A 175 64.71 10.37 -19.14
C THR A 175 65.53 10.51 -20.42
N THR A 176 65.82 11.76 -20.78
CA THR A 176 66.61 12.17 -21.95
C THR A 176 67.96 11.45 -22.12
N ALA A 177 68.12 10.61 -23.17
CA ALA A 177 69.36 10.39 -23.94
C ALA A 177 69.08 9.60 -25.25
N PRO A 178 69.78 9.85 -26.38
CA PRO A 178 69.42 9.28 -27.68
C PRO A 178 70.13 7.94 -27.96
N SER A 179 69.42 6.97 -28.56
CA SER A 179 70.07 5.88 -29.29
C SER A 179 69.24 5.40 -30.47
N THR A 180 69.89 5.35 -31.63
CA THR A 180 69.43 4.94 -32.96
C THR A 180 69.36 3.41 -33.16
N ALA A 181 68.28 2.96 -33.80
CA ALA A 181 68.10 1.86 -34.77
C ALA A 181 68.60 0.41 -34.54
N ALA A 182 67.68 -0.56 -34.72
CA ALA A 182 67.74 -1.84 -35.51
C ALA A 182 66.85 -2.93 -34.84
N SER A 183 65.65 -3.26 -35.34
CA SER A 183 65.24 -4.14 -36.46
C SER A 183 64.92 -5.61 -36.07
N SER A 184 63.63 -5.96 -36.18
CA SER A 184 62.99 -7.22 -36.62
C SER A 184 63.39 -8.60 -36.05
N ALA A 185 62.38 -9.33 -35.57
CA ALA A 185 62.19 -10.75 -35.89
C ALA A 185 60.67 -11.06 -35.97
N ALA A 186 60.26 -11.62 -37.10
CA ALA A 186 58.89 -12.01 -37.43
C ALA A 186 58.59 -13.45 -36.98
N THR A 187 57.31 -13.77 -36.78
CA THR A 187 56.77 -15.09 -37.16
C THR A 187 55.32 -14.92 -37.65
N THR A 188 55.04 -15.62 -38.74
CA THR A 188 53.94 -15.50 -39.70
C THR A 188 52.61 -16.13 -39.28
N THR A 189 51.54 -15.39 -39.61
CA THR A 189 50.21 -15.76 -40.16
C THR A 189 49.79 -17.24 -40.27
N ALA A 190 48.54 -17.51 -39.87
CA ALA A 190 47.61 -18.34 -40.62
C ALA A 190 46.35 -17.50 -40.97
N SER A 191 45.95 -17.64 -42.23
CA SER A 191 44.95 -16.88 -42.98
C SER A 191 43.53 -17.45 -42.80
N ALA A 192 42.54 -16.56 -42.77
CA ALA A 192 41.30 -16.73 -43.53
C ALA A 192 40.73 -15.33 -43.84
N GLU A 193 40.68 -14.98 -45.12
CA GLU A 193 40.12 -13.74 -45.68
C GLU A 193 38.97 -14.13 -46.66
N PRO A 194 38.23 -13.21 -47.30
CA PRO A 194 36.89 -12.78 -46.90
C PRO A 194 35.82 -13.00 -48.00
N ALA A 195 34.57 -12.63 -47.72
CA ALA A 195 33.59 -12.30 -48.76
C ALA A 195 32.92 -10.95 -48.45
N VAL A 196 33.02 -10.04 -49.40
CA VAL A 196 32.68 -8.61 -49.37
C VAL A 196 31.39 -8.36 -50.15
N LEU A 197 30.68 -7.28 -49.79
CA LEU A 197 29.87 -6.32 -50.59
C LEU A 197 28.53 -6.04 -49.85
N GLY A 198 28.08 -4.82 -49.59
CA GLY A 198 28.54 -3.48 -49.91
C GLY A 198 27.59 -2.45 -49.27
N THR A 199 28.12 -1.26 -49.06
CA THR A 199 27.50 0.02 -48.64
C THR A 199 26.09 0.30 -49.16
N TRP A 200 25.20 0.92 -48.36
CA TRP A 200 24.26 2.00 -48.81
C TRP A 200 23.82 2.92 -47.66
N ALA A 201 23.52 4.16 -48.04
CA ALA A 201 23.26 5.34 -47.23
C ALA A 201 21.77 5.54 -46.82
N GLN A 202 21.58 6.43 -45.82
CA GLN A 202 20.47 7.36 -45.51
C GLN A 202 18.97 7.03 -45.85
N ARG A 203 18.13 6.99 -44.78
CA ARG A 203 16.77 7.57 -44.48
C ARG A 203 15.68 7.72 -45.60
N PRO A 204 14.36 7.89 -45.30
CA PRO A 204 13.50 7.52 -44.14
C PRO A 204 12.07 6.93 -44.50
N SER A 205 11.31 6.55 -43.46
CA SER A 205 9.82 6.53 -43.32
C SER A 205 8.92 5.61 -44.18
N LEU A 206 8.11 4.76 -43.50
CA LEU A 206 6.62 4.67 -43.55
C LEU A 206 6.12 3.40 -42.81
N MET A 207 5.14 3.55 -41.91
CA MET A 207 4.32 2.43 -41.38
C MET A 207 3.31 1.96 -42.46
N PRO A 208 2.73 0.74 -42.40
CA PRO A 208 1.55 0.52 -41.56
C PRO A 208 1.38 -0.91 -40.97
N GLU A 209 0.36 -1.00 -40.10
CA GLU A 209 -0.27 -2.13 -39.39
C GLU A 209 -0.23 -3.53 -40.03
N LEU A 210 -0.29 -4.59 -39.20
CA LEU A 210 -1.18 -5.74 -39.44
C LEU A 210 -1.38 -6.67 -38.21
N ARG A 211 -2.57 -6.53 -37.62
CA ARG A 211 -3.53 -7.50 -37.05
C ARG A 211 -3.08 -8.88 -36.53
N SER A 212 -3.66 -9.19 -35.36
CA SER A 212 -3.71 -10.48 -34.69
C SER A 212 -4.43 -11.58 -35.50
N THR A 213 -4.00 -12.82 -35.31
CA THR A 213 -4.82 -14.02 -35.55
C THR A 213 -4.68 -15.00 -34.39
N ASN A 214 -5.83 -15.33 -33.79
CA ASN A 214 -6.04 -16.41 -32.83
C ASN A 214 -5.93 -17.79 -33.50
N VAL A 215 -5.48 -18.79 -32.75
CA VAL A 215 -5.86 -20.20 -32.93
C VAL A 215 -6.20 -20.81 -31.57
N ASN A 216 -7.36 -21.46 -31.51
CA ASN A 216 -8.00 -22.14 -30.36
C ASN A 216 -7.61 -23.62 -30.24
N GLY A 217 -7.78 -24.17 -29.03
CA GLY A 217 -8.08 -25.59 -28.72
C GLY A 217 -6.86 -26.50 -28.55
N ASP A 218 -6.72 -27.40 -27.57
CA ASP A 218 -7.70 -28.04 -26.68
C ASP A 218 -7.06 -28.50 -25.35
N GLY A 219 -7.89 -28.70 -24.32
CA GLY A 219 -7.46 -29.04 -22.96
C GLY A 219 -7.28 -30.53 -22.65
N ALA A 220 -6.64 -30.79 -21.51
CA ALA A 220 -6.77 -32.02 -20.75
C ALA A 220 -6.46 -31.76 -19.26
N ASN A 221 -7.46 -31.96 -18.39
CA ASN A 221 -7.32 -32.17 -16.95
C ASN A 221 -6.69 -33.55 -16.69
N VAL A 222 -5.92 -33.74 -15.59
CA VAL A 222 -6.02 -34.88 -14.62
C VAL A 222 -5.11 -34.65 -13.39
N ALA A 223 -5.78 -34.58 -12.23
CA ALA A 223 -5.56 -35.16 -10.88
C ALA A 223 -4.18 -35.22 -10.15
N ASN A 224 -4.27 -34.89 -8.86
CA ASN A 224 -3.44 -35.35 -7.72
C ASN A 224 -3.42 -36.89 -7.58
N ASP A 225 -2.26 -37.48 -7.24
CA ASP A 225 -2.04 -38.28 -5.99
C ASP A 225 -0.54 -38.65 -5.82
N PRO A 226 -0.04 -38.87 -4.59
CA PRO A 226 1.36 -39.10 -4.25
C PRO A 226 1.71 -40.60 -4.18
N THR A 227 2.98 -40.88 -3.83
CA THR A 227 3.64 -42.18 -3.54
C THR A 227 4.53 -42.75 -4.64
N ASN A 228 5.85 -42.66 -4.42
CA ASN A 228 6.67 -43.86 -4.50
C ASN A 228 7.90 -43.81 -3.58
N LEU A 229 8.10 -44.94 -2.89
CA LEU A 229 9.11 -45.28 -1.89
C LEU A 229 10.34 -45.91 -2.54
N ALA A 230 11.52 -45.67 -1.97
CA ALA A 230 12.58 -46.67 -1.67
C ALA A 230 13.80 -45.90 -1.08
N ALA A 231 14.02 -45.86 0.24
CA ALA A 231 14.65 -46.89 1.08
C ALA A 231 16.13 -47.17 0.74
N SER A 232 17.07 -46.71 1.58
CA SER A 232 18.03 -47.61 2.26
C SER A 232 18.75 -46.89 3.42
N SER A 233 18.78 -47.59 4.54
CA SER A 233 19.22 -47.25 5.90
C SER A 233 20.72 -47.48 6.14
N VAL A 234 21.34 -46.74 7.08
CA VAL A 234 22.14 -47.32 8.19
C VAL A 234 22.06 -46.40 9.43
N LEU A 235 21.68 -47.01 10.56
CA LEU A 235 21.55 -46.45 11.90
C LEU A 235 22.81 -46.79 12.72
N SER A 236 23.35 -45.85 13.51
CA SER A 236 24.05 -46.17 14.77
C SER A 236 24.00 -44.99 15.75
N ALA A 237 23.58 -45.27 16.98
CA ALA A 237 23.58 -44.44 18.20
C ALA A 237 24.39 -45.22 19.28
N PRO A 238 24.69 -44.74 20.52
CA PRO A 238 24.13 -43.58 21.25
C PRO A 238 25.15 -42.74 22.10
N GLY A 239 24.69 -41.61 22.65
CA GLY A 239 25.41 -40.85 23.68
C GLY A 239 24.63 -39.63 24.18
N SER A 240 24.11 -39.71 25.40
CA SER A 240 23.20 -38.78 26.07
C SER A 240 23.88 -37.55 26.69
N VAL A 241 23.34 -36.33 26.48
CA VAL A 241 23.30 -35.26 27.51
C VAL A 241 22.05 -34.40 27.30
N ARG A 242 21.31 -34.17 28.39
CA ARG A 242 20.12 -33.34 28.50
C ARG A 242 20.56 -31.89 28.77
N ALA A 243 20.22 -30.94 27.90
CA ALA A 243 20.33 -29.51 28.20
C ALA A 243 19.15 -28.74 27.59
N THR A 244 18.57 -27.90 28.41
CA THR A 244 17.29 -27.19 28.29
C THR A 244 17.26 -26.24 27.08
N ALA A 245 16.21 -26.33 26.25
CA ALA A 245 16.00 -25.45 25.12
C ALA A 245 15.33 -24.13 25.56
N THR A 246 16.04 -23.02 25.38
CA THR A 246 15.45 -21.69 25.12
C THR A 246 15.66 -21.36 23.66
N ALA A 247 14.58 -21.07 22.96
CA ALA A 247 14.53 -20.88 21.52
C ALA A 247 15.27 -19.60 21.07
N ALA A 248 16.20 -19.76 20.13
CA ALA A 248 16.60 -18.73 19.17
C ALA A 248 16.76 -19.43 17.83
N ALA A 249 15.76 -19.27 16.96
CA ALA A 249 15.75 -19.85 15.62
C ALA A 249 16.73 -19.07 14.73
N ALA A 250 17.94 -19.62 14.55
CA ALA A 250 18.82 -19.31 13.43
C ALA A 250 18.70 -20.46 12.42
N SER A 251 18.02 -20.24 11.29
CA SER A 251 18.08 -21.17 10.15
C SER A 251 19.29 -20.82 9.29
N GLY A 252 20.44 -21.40 9.63
CA GLY A 252 21.60 -21.44 8.75
C GLY A 252 21.45 -22.59 7.75
N THR A 253 21.26 -22.26 6.47
CA THR A 253 21.35 -23.23 5.38
C THR A 253 22.81 -23.38 4.98
N ARG A 254 23.38 -24.58 5.18
CA ARG A 254 24.68 -24.96 4.65
C ARG A 254 24.61 -24.99 3.12
N MET A 255 25.40 -24.16 2.44
CA MET A 255 25.70 -24.36 1.01
C MET A 255 27.08 -24.96 0.86
N THR A 256 27.09 -26.17 0.31
CA THR A 256 28.25 -26.90 -0.19
C THR A 256 28.97 -26.10 -1.27
N ALA A 257 30.29 -25.98 -1.11
CA ALA A 257 31.19 -25.35 -2.06
C ALA A 257 31.24 -26.13 -3.38
N ALA A 258 30.72 -25.52 -4.45
CA ALA A 258 31.06 -25.85 -5.83
C ALA A 258 30.79 -24.60 -6.70
N HIS A 259 31.78 -24.27 -7.52
CA HIS A 259 31.81 -23.18 -8.51
C HIS A 259 30.44 -22.61 -8.91
N ASN A 260 30.13 -21.38 -8.48
CA ASN A 260 29.16 -20.47 -9.11
C ASN A 260 29.28 -19.07 -8.48
N GLY A 261 30.35 -18.32 -8.83
CA GLY A 261 30.44 -16.89 -8.52
C GLY A 261 29.50 -16.01 -9.36
N LEU A 262 28.83 -16.59 -10.35
CA LEU A 262 27.91 -15.91 -11.27
C LEU A 262 26.49 -15.76 -10.70
N SER A 263 26.04 -16.68 -9.81
CA SER A 263 24.66 -16.70 -9.32
C SER A 263 24.37 -15.70 -8.20
N ALA A 264 25.38 -15.32 -7.40
CA ALA A 264 25.26 -14.21 -6.46
C ALA A 264 25.24 -12.84 -7.17
N LEU A 265 25.85 -12.76 -8.36
CA LEU A 265 25.79 -11.61 -9.27
C LEU A 265 24.40 -11.46 -9.89
N THR A 266 23.76 -12.59 -10.23
CA THR A 266 22.38 -12.62 -10.73
C THR A 266 21.38 -12.17 -9.67
N ASP A 267 21.58 -12.49 -8.39
CA ASP A 267 20.67 -12.08 -7.30
C ASP A 267 20.79 -10.58 -6.95
N LEU A 268 21.99 -9.99 -7.12
CA LEU A 268 22.21 -8.53 -6.98
C LEU A 268 21.58 -7.74 -8.14
N MET A 269 21.34 -8.39 -9.28
CA MET A 269 20.74 -7.79 -10.48
C MET A 269 19.24 -8.13 -10.66
N ASN A 270 18.69 -9.16 -9.99
CA ASN A 270 17.33 -9.68 -10.22
C ASN A 270 16.32 -9.45 -9.08
N HIS A 271 16.52 -8.48 -8.19
CA HIS A 271 15.44 -8.11 -7.27
C HIS A 271 14.28 -7.42 -8.03
N ASN A 272 13.27 -8.23 -8.35
CA ASN A 272 12.00 -7.92 -9.01
C ASN A 272 11.06 -6.98 -8.21
N VAL A 273 11.60 -5.95 -7.57
CA VAL A 273 10.79 -4.89 -6.93
C VAL A 273 11.17 -3.48 -7.41
N ASP A 274 12.18 -3.34 -8.27
CA ASP A 274 12.59 -2.03 -8.79
C ASP A 274 13.07 -2.11 -10.26
N PRO A 275 12.30 -1.57 -11.23
CA PRO A 275 12.70 -1.55 -12.63
C PRO A 275 13.91 -0.64 -12.94
N LEU A 276 14.40 0.17 -11.99
CA LEU A 276 15.56 1.06 -12.14
C LEU A 276 16.84 0.54 -11.46
N GLY A 277 16.73 -0.46 -10.58
CA GLY A 277 17.85 -0.99 -9.80
C GLY A 277 18.54 0.06 -8.92
N LEU A 278 17.76 0.98 -8.36
CA LEU A 278 18.13 1.99 -7.36
C LEU A 278 17.97 1.43 -5.94
N ALA A 279 16.94 0.61 -5.69
CA ALA A 279 16.55 0.08 -4.39
C ALA A 279 17.54 -0.93 -3.78
N GLY A 280 18.45 -1.51 -4.57
CA GLY A 280 19.52 -2.39 -4.10
C GLY A 280 20.70 -1.65 -3.46
N TYR A 281 20.75 -0.32 -3.56
CA TYR A 281 21.82 0.53 -3.04
C TYR A 281 21.43 1.18 -1.71
N VAL A 282 20.99 0.37 -0.75
CA VAL A 282 20.60 0.80 0.60
C VAL A 282 21.87 1.09 1.43
N SER A 283 22.35 2.34 1.48
CA SER A 283 23.39 2.73 2.43
C SER A 283 22.80 3.06 3.81
N THR A 284 23.35 2.54 4.90
CA THR A 284 23.01 3.06 6.22
C THR A 284 23.55 4.48 6.36
N GLN A 285 22.70 5.48 6.14
CA GLN A 285 22.91 6.87 6.58
C GLN A 285 24.33 7.37 6.32
N SER A 286 24.69 7.68 5.06
CA SER A 286 25.89 8.48 4.82
C SER A 286 25.70 9.83 5.51
N ASN A 287 26.58 10.09 6.48
CA ASN A 287 26.66 11.38 7.14
C ASN A 287 27.00 12.43 6.07
N PRO A 288 26.32 13.58 5.98
CA PRO A 288 26.65 14.64 5.02
C PRO A 288 28.09 15.18 5.11
N ASN A 289 28.87 14.75 6.10
CA ASN A 289 30.29 15.06 6.25
C ASN A 289 31.24 13.96 5.71
N ASP A 290 30.73 12.82 5.24
CA ASP A 290 31.55 11.77 4.64
C ASP A 290 31.78 12.05 3.14
N GLN A 291 33.06 12.06 2.76
CA GLN A 291 33.54 12.43 1.42
C GLN A 291 33.36 11.26 0.44
N ASP A 292 32.14 10.76 0.24
CA ASP A 292 31.82 9.64 -0.65
C ASP A 292 32.04 10.03 -2.13
N LEU A 293 33.28 10.07 -2.59
CA LEU A 293 33.69 10.61 -3.88
C LEU A 293 33.58 9.58 -5.01
N ALA A 294 32.57 9.65 -5.86
CA ALA A 294 32.52 8.83 -7.07
C ALA A 294 33.66 9.23 -8.03
N ILE A 295 33.85 10.53 -8.21
CA ILE A 295 34.81 11.10 -9.14
C ILE A 295 35.51 12.28 -8.49
N TRP A 296 36.84 12.32 -8.62
CA TRP A 296 37.64 13.45 -8.21
C TRP A 296 38.58 13.90 -9.33
N ALA A 297 38.73 15.22 -9.51
CA ALA A 297 39.76 15.81 -10.36
C ALA A 297 40.32 17.12 -9.76
N ASN A 298 41.43 17.64 -10.29
CA ASN A 298 42.04 18.89 -9.78
C ASN A 298 42.64 19.84 -10.83
N ALA A 299 42.71 19.46 -12.10
CA ALA A 299 43.22 20.34 -13.15
C ALA A 299 42.68 19.96 -14.54
N GLY A 300 42.85 20.88 -15.48
CA GLY A 300 42.39 20.72 -16.86
C GLY A 300 40.88 20.85 -17.02
N THR A 301 40.39 20.50 -18.20
CA THR A 301 38.94 20.32 -18.44
C THR A 301 38.60 18.85 -18.31
N LEU A 302 37.53 18.50 -17.60
CA LEU A 302 37.00 17.13 -17.54
C LEU A 302 35.63 17.06 -18.21
N THR A 303 35.52 16.22 -19.24
CA THR A 303 34.23 15.82 -19.80
C THR A 303 33.83 14.45 -19.25
N ILE A 304 32.71 14.39 -18.52
CA ILE A 304 32.12 13.15 -18.02
C ILE A 304 30.93 12.80 -18.92
N ASN A 305 30.96 11.61 -19.51
CA ASN A 305 29.85 11.05 -20.29
C ASN A 305 29.35 9.79 -19.58
N ASN A 306 28.21 9.89 -18.92
CA ASN A 306 27.60 8.77 -18.21
C ASN A 306 26.47 8.15 -19.03
N PHE A 307 26.63 6.90 -19.40
CA PHE A 307 25.62 6.03 -19.99
C PHE A 307 25.20 4.90 -19.03
N GLY A 308 26.04 4.58 -18.05
CA GLY A 308 25.78 3.63 -16.97
C GLY A 308 25.25 4.30 -15.69
N LYS A 309 25.81 3.92 -14.55
CA LYS A 309 25.44 4.41 -13.21
C LYS A 309 26.62 5.11 -12.54
N ILE A 310 26.40 6.29 -11.97
CA ILE A 310 27.37 6.98 -11.09
C ILE A 310 26.67 7.29 -9.77
N HIS A 311 27.18 6.73 -8.67
CA HIS A 311 26.65 6.92 -7.32
C HIS A 311 27.73 7.56 -6.44
N GLY A 312 27.41 8.71 -5.83
CA GLY A 312 28.33 9.44 -4.95
C GLY A 312 28.59 10.89 -5.40
N SER A 313 29.37 11.60 -4.60
CA SER A 313 29.73 13.00 -4.80
C SER A 313 30.78 13.14 -5.90
N ILE A 314 30.83 14.32 -6.54
CA ILE A 314 31.86 14.64 -7.53
C ILE A 314 32.56 15.92 -7.10
N ASP A 315 33.88 15.92 -7.06
CA ASP A 315 34.67 17.13 -6.79
C ASP A 315 35.77 17.33 -7.84
N LEU A 316 35.68 18.43 -8.59
CA LEU A 316 36.67 18.77 -9.59
C LEU A 316 37.74 19.74 -9.10
N ASN A 317 37.67 20.20 -7.85
CA ASN A 317 38.73 20.92 -7.14
C ASN A 317 39.57 21.90 -8.00
N GLY A 318 38.89 22.77 -8.76
CA GLY A 318 39.53 23.78 -9.63
C GLY A 318 39.58 23.44 -11.13
N ALA A 319 39.25 22.21 -11.53
CA ALA A 319 39.00 21.84 -12.92
C ALA A 319 37.59 22.28 -13.38
N THR A 320 37.46 22.57 -14.69
CA THR A 320 36.18 22.88 -15.30
C THR A 320 35.49 21.58 -15.76
N GLY A 321 34.29 21.34 -15.25
CA GLY A 321 33.51 20.13 -15.54
C GLY A 321 32.41 20.34 -16.58
N ILE A 322 32.35 19.44 -17.56
CA ILE A 322 31.15 19.22 -18.39
C ILE A 322 30.65 17.83 -18.07
N PHE A 323 29.46 17.72 -17.47
CA PHE A 323 28.86 16.41 -17.20
C PHE A 323 27.62 16.18 -18.07
N ASN A 324 27.70 15.19 -18.96
CA ASN A 324 26.59 14.70 -19.77
C ASN A 324 26.06 13.40 -19.18
N ASN A 325 24.90 13.47 -18.51
CA ASN A 325 24.19 12.30 -18.01
C ASN A 325 23.16 11.79 -19.03
N LYS A 326 23.29 10.53 -19.42
CA LYS A 326 22.33 9.75 -20.25
C LYS A 326 21.95 8.42 -19.62
N GLY A 327 22.59 8.06 -18.51
CA GLY A 327 22.27 6.91 -17.67
C GLY A 327 21.66 7.36 -16.35
N VAL A 328 22.06 6.74 -15.25
CA VAL A 328 21.61 7.06 -13.90
C VAL A 328 22.71 7.82 -13.15
N PHE A 329 22.34 8.96 -12.56
CA PHE A 329 23.21 9.71 -11.67
C PHE A 329 22.53 9.90 -10.31
N ALA A 330 23.10 9.27 -9.28
CA ALA A 330 22.67 9.41 -7.91
C ALA A 330 23.74 10.19 -7.11
N PRO A 331 23.71 11.54 -7.17
CA PRO A 331 24.72 12.33 -6.50
C PRO A 331 24.65 12.19 -4.97
N GLY A 332 25.82 12.26 -4.35
CA GLY A 332 25.97 12.46 -2.91
C GLY A 332 25.67 13.90 -2.48
N ALA A 333 26.28 14.33 -1.37
CA ALA A 333 26.03 15.64 -0.76
C ALA A 333 26.47 16.82 -1.65
N TYR A 334 27.43 16.63 -2.55
CA TYR A 334 27.92 17.70 -3.41
C TYR A 334 28.35 17.24 -4.81
N VAL A 335 28.24 18.16 -5.75
CA VAL A 335 28.75 18.09 -7.11
C VAL A 335 29.44 19.42 -7.41
N ASN A 336 30.78 19.43 -7.42
CA ASN A 336 31.55 20.65 -7.58
C ASN A 336 32.22 20.73 -8.96
N PHE A 337 31.74 21.61 -9.83
CA PHE A 337 32.29 21.85 -11.17
C PHE A 337 32.97 23.22 -11.32
N GLY A 338 33.40 23.83 -10.22
CA GLY A 338 34.14 25.11 -10.24
C GLY A 338 33.27 26.33 -10.58
N GLY A 339 31.96 26.28 -10.29
CA GLY A 339 31.02 27.40 -10.41
C GLY A 339 30.58 27.75 -11.85
N LEU A 340 31.39 27.46 -12.87
CA LEU A 340 31.06 27.67 -14.29
C LEU A 340 30.70 26.39 -15.05
N GLY A 341 30.89 25.21 -14.45
CA GLY A 341 30.55 23.95 -15.09
C GLY A 341 29.05 23.71 -15.16
N THR A 342 28.65 22.79 -16.05
CA THR A 342 27.24 22.45 -16.29
C THR A 342 27.00 20.96 -16.10
N LEU A 343 26.00 20.63 -15.29
CA LEU A 343 25.38 19.31 -15.23
C LEU A 343 24.25 19.25 -16.27
N SER A 344 24.47 18.52 -17.37
CA SER A 344 23.47 18.29 -18.42
C SER A 344 22.89 16.88 -18.31
N ASN A 345 21.67 16.77 -17.79
CA ASN A 345 20.87 15.55 -17.85
C ASN A 345 20.09 15.52 -19.18
N ASN A 346 20.45 14.60 -20.08
CA ASN A 346 19.90 14.53 -21.43
C ASN A 346 19.44 13.12 -21.78
N GLY A 347 18.24 12.77 -21.32
CA GLY A 347 17.67 11.43 -21.46
C GLY A 347 18.05 10.47 -20.34
N GLY A 348 18.68 10.96 -19.27
CA GLY A 348 19.07 10.18 -18.09
C GLY A 348 18.18 10.46 -16.88
N ILE A 349 18.47 9.75 -15.79
CA ILE A 349 17.77 9.85 -14.50
C ILE A 349 18.72 10.52 -13.49
N MET A 350 18.19 11.46 -12.69
CA MET A 350 18.88 12.03 -11.53
C MET A 350 18.09 11.82 -10.24
N SER A 351 18.78 11.47 -9.14
CA SER A 351 18.18 11.26 -7.82
C SER A 351 19.16 11.69 -6.70
N PRO A 352 19.05 12.90 -6.14
CA PRO A 352 19.79 13.32 -4.95
C PRO A 352 19.65 12.30 -3.84
N GLY A 353 20.76 11.89 -3.22
CA GLY A 353 20.73 10.91 -2.12
C GLY A 353 20.68 9.45 -2.57
N ALA A 354 20.44 9.18 -3.86
CA ALA A 354 20.08 7.86 -4.40
C ALA A 354 18.69 7.38 -3.95
N GLY A 355 18.08 6.51 -4.74
CA GLY A 355 16.73 6.01 -4.45
C GLY A 355 16.66 5.36 -3.06
N LEU A 356 15.58 5.67 -2.34
CA LEU A 356 15.29 5.29 -0.96
C LEU A 356 15.94 6.16 0.12
N PHE A 357 16.69 7.22 -0.24
CA PHE A 357 17.28 8.15 0.73
C PHE A 357 16.99 9.59 0.39
N ILE A 358 16.47 10.29 1.40
CA ILE A 358 16.25 11.72 1.25
C ILE A 358 17.56 12.49 1.35
N GLY A 359 18.00 13.00 0.19
CA GLY A 359 19.26 13.71 0.03
C GLY A 359 19.10 15.18 -0.31
N THR A 360 20.06 15.99 0.12
CA THR A 360 20.28 17.32 -0.48
C THR A 360 21.63 17.32 -1.18
N THR A 361 21.63 17.57 -2.49
CA THR A 361 22.85 17.72 -3.28
C THR A 361 23.12 19.18 -3.56
N THR A 362 24.29 19.67 -3.18
CA THR A 362 24.79 20.99 -3.54
C THR A 362 25.57 20.93 -4.86
N LEU A 363 25.08 21.61 -5.90
CA LEU A 363 25.73 21.71 -7.21
C LEU A 363 26.42 23.06 -7.35
N SER A 364 27.76 23.07 -7.40
CA SER A 364 28.54 24.25 -7.79
C SER A 364 28.67 24.30 -9.31
N GLY A 365 27.74 25.00 -9.95
CA GLY A 365 27.59 25.09 -11.40
C GLY A 365 26.14 25.36 -11.81
N SER A 366 25.84 25.19 -13.10
CA SER A 366 24.47 25.25 -13.64
C SER A 366 23.90 23.86 -13.90
N LEU A 367 22.57 23.74 -13.83
CA LEU A 367 21.80 22.53 -14.12
C LEU A 367 21.00 22.69 -15.42
N TYR A 368 21.11 21.71 -16.31
CA TYR A 368 20.28 21.57 -17.50
C TYR A 368 19.64 20.19 -17.51
N GLN A 369 18.31 20.14 -17.54
CA GLN A 369 17.54 18.90 -17.68
C GLN A 369 16.68 18.93 -18.93
N SER A 370 16.87 17.98 -19.83
CA SER A 370 16.13 17.92 -21.11
C SER A 370 14.77 17.23 -20.99
N ALA A 371 13.90 17.42 -21.98
CA ALA A 371 12.52 16.93 -22.00
C ALA A 371 12.35 15.40 -21.94
N GLY A 372 13.40 14.61 -22.21
CA GLY A 372 13.37 13.15 -22.12
C GLY A 372 13.98 12.60 -20.84
N SER A 373 14.27 13.46 -19.86
CA SER A 373 15.00 13.11 -18.64
C SER A 373 14.08 13.06 -17.43
N ASP A 374 14.45 12.25 -16.44
CA ASP A 374 13.70 12.10 -15.19
C ASP A 374 14.50 12.65 -14.00
N TYR A 375 13.81 13.43 -13.17
CA TYR A 375 14.25 13.83 -11.84
C TYR A 375 13.45 13.03 -10.82
N LEU A 376 14.06 11.99 -10.26
CA LEU A 376 13.47 11.17 -9.22
C LEU A 376 13.58 11.89 -7.87
N VAL A 377 12.44 12.06 -7.22
CA VAL A 377 12.30 12.78 -5.96
C VAL A 377 11.67 11.85 -4.92
N ASP A 378 12.41 11.55 -3.87
CA ASP A 378 11.93 10.83 -2.70
C ASP A 378 11.25 11.79 -1.72
N LEU A 379 10.03 11.46 -1.27
CA LEU A 379 9.26 12.20 -0.26
C LEU A 379 8.88 11.30 0.91
N ASP A 380 9.39 11.62 2.10
CA ASP A 380 8.99 10.98 3.36
C ASP A 380 7.86 11.76 4.03
N LEU A 381 6.69 11.13 4.04
CA LEU A 381 5.46 11.70 4.58
C LEU A 381 5.42 11.71 6.12
N GLN A 382 6.26 10.93 6.79
CA GLN A 382 6.36 10.91 8.26
C GLN A 382 7.19 12.08 8.78
N ASN A 383 8.40 12.24 8.23
CA ASN A 383 9.33 13.28 8.67
C ASN A 383 9.20 14.58 7.87
N ASN A 384 8.35 14.59 6.85
CA ASN A 384 8.09 15.73 5.99
C ASN A 384 9.38 16.28 5.35
N ARG A 385 10.18 15.36 4.80
CA ARG A 385 11.48 15.62 4.14
C ARG A 385 11.40 15.16 2.69
N VAL A 386 12.12 15.83 1.80
CA VAL A 386 12.12 15.57 0.36
C VAL A 386 13.53 15.73 -0.20
N ASP A 387 13.82 15.03 -1.29
CA ASP A 387 15.03 15.28 -2.08
C ASP A 387 15.12 16.72 -2.57
N ARG A 388 16.35 17.22 -2.62
CA ARG A 388 16.60 18.60 -3.04
C ARG A 388 17.92 18.77 -3.77
N PHE A 389 17.89 19.50 -4.89
CA PHE A 389 19.06 20.13 -5.46
C PHE A 389 19.20 21.58 -4.99
N VAL A 390 20.43 21.96 -4.62
CA VAL A 390 20.82 23.36 -4.36
C VAL A 390 21.91 23.73 -5.35
N VAL A 391 21.52 24.43 -6.41
CA VAL A 391 22.36 24.81 -7.55
C VAL A 391 22.87 26.24 -7.34
N SER A 392 24.18 26.47 -7.44
CA SER A 392 24.76 27.81 -7.28
C SER A 392 24.51 28.71 -8.50
N GLY A 393 24.51 28.13 -9.70
CA GLY A 393 24.25 28.80 -10.97
C GLY A 393 22.78 28.77 -11.37
N THR A 394 22.53 28.77 -12.68
CA THR A 394 21.18 28.72 -13.27
C THR A 394 20.65 27.29 -13.36
N ALA A 395 19.32 27.12 -13.40
CA ALA A 395 18.67 25.85 -13.71
C ALA A 395 17.69 25.97 -14.89
N SER A 396 17.81 25.10 -15.88
CA SER A 396 16.83 24.92 -16.96
C SER A 396 16.24 23.52 -16.85
N LEU A 397 14.92 23.43 -16.65
CA LEU A 397 14.23 22.23 -16.22
C LEU A 397 13.17 21.82 -17.25
N ALA A 398 13.33 20.69 -17.89
CA ALA A 398 12.29 20.02 -18.66
C ALA A 398 12.18 18.55 -18.22
N GLY A 399 11.27 17.80 -18.84
CA GLY A 399 11.12 16.35 -18.61
C GLY A 399 10.15 16.05 -17.49
N THR A 400 10.43 15.02 -16.71
CA THR A 400 9.52 14.54 -15.65
C THR A 400 10.16 14.67 -14.29
N VAL A 401 9.42 15.20 -13.32
CA VAL A 401 9.66 14.94 -11.90
C VAL A 401 8.91 13.67 -11.56
N ASP A 402 9.62 12.60 -11.21
CA ASP A 402 9.02 11.34 -10.77
C ASP A 402 9.05 11.24 -9.25
N LEU A 403 7.88 11.09 -8.62
CA LEU A 403 7.71 11.21 -7.18
C LEU A 403 7.57 9.83 -6.53
N GLN A 404 8.53 9.48 -5.67
CA GLN A 404 8.49 8.28 -4.84
C GLN A 404 8.08 8.64 -3.41
N LEU A 405 7.13 7.88 -2.85
CA LEU A 405 6.53 8.17 -1.56
C LEU A 405 6.94 7.14 -0.51
N TYR A 406 7.39 7.63 0.65
CA TYR A 406 7.74 6.81 1.81
C TYR A 406 6.81 7.09 2.99
N ASN A 407 6.66 6.07 3.84
CA ASN A 407 5.92 6.14 5.08
C ASN A 407 4.46 6.64 4.90
N MET A 408 3.79 6.20 3.83
CA MET A 408 2.38 6.57 3.54
C MET A 408 1.42 6.31 4.71
N GLY A 409 1.69 5.29 5.53
CA GLY A 409 0.90 4.99 6.73
C GLY A 409 1.02 6.01 7.85
N ALA A 410 2.07 6.83 7.85
CA ALA A 410 2.30 7.91 8.81
C ALA A 410 2.01 9.30 8.22
N ALA A 411 1.43 9.37 7.02
CA ALA A 411 1.12 10.62 6.35
C ALA A 411 0.14 11.47 7.18
N ALA A 412 0.55 12.67 7.56
CA ALA A 412 -0.28 13.61 8.30
C ALA A 412 -1.15 14.44 7.35
N PRO A 413 -2.46 14.64 7.64
CA PRO A 413 -3.32 15.48 6.82
C PRO A 413 -2.89 16.95 6.87
N GLY A 414 -3.15 17.68 5.79
CA GLY A 414 -2.77 19.08 5.65
C GLY A 414 -2.25 19.41 4.26
N THR A 415 -1.86 20.67 4.07
CA THR A 415 -1.24 21.16 2.84
C THR A 415 0.21 21.53 3.13
N TYR A 416 1.10 21.06 2.27
CA TYR A 416 2.54 21.16 2.41
C TYR A 416 3.16 21.70 1.12
N ALA A 417 4.26 22.42 1.25
CA ALA A 417 5.10 22.84 0.14
C ALA A 417 6.56 22.59 0.50
N LYS A 418 7.31 21.99 -0.41
CA LYS A 418 8.74 21.68 -0.23
C LYS A 418 9.55 22.05 -1.46
N THR A 419 10.61 22.81 -1.26
CA THR A 419 11.55 23.13 -2.33
C THR A 419 12.35 21.89 -2.71
N ILE A 420 12.26 21.48 -3.97
CA ILE A 420 12.97 20.33 -4.54
C ILE A 420 14.13 20.77 -5.45
N VAL A 421 14.13 22.02 -5.92
CA VAL A 421 15.29 22.66 -6.56
C VAL A 421 15.36 24.12 -6.11
N THR A 422 16.54 24.57 -5.72
CA THR A 422 16.88 26.00 -5.59
C THR A 422 18.03 26.31 -6.54
N ALA A 423 17.92 27.37 -7.34
CA ALA A 423 18.96 27.83 -8.25
C ALA A 423 19.38 29.26 -7.92
N GLY A 424 20.61 29.48 -7.44
CA GLY A 424 21.13 30.79 -7.05
C GLY A 424 21.18 31.81 -8.20
N GLY A 425 21.44 31.33 -9.41
CA GLY A 425 21.38 32.12 -10.65
C GLY A 425 19.98 32.22 -11.27
N GLY A 426 18.96 31.58 -10.68
CA GLY A 426 17.57 31.56 -11.15
C GLY A 426 17.22 30.35 -12.01
N ILE A 427 15.93 30.03 -12.05
CA ILE A 427 15.34 29.04 -12.95
C ILE A 427 15.01 29.74 -14.27
N THR A 428 15.72 29.36 -15.34
CA THR A 428 15.70 30.09 -16.62
C THR A 428 14.68 29.55 -17.62
N ASP A 429 14.28 28.27 -17.50
CA ASP A 429 13.19 27.66 -18.27
C ASP A 429 12.61 26.50 -17.46
N HIS A 430 11.30 26.34 -17.51
CA HIS A 430 10.55 25.26 -16.87
C HIS A 430 9.30 24.84 -17.66
N SER A 431 9.15 25.32 -18.90
CA SER A 431 7.94 25.15 -19.72
C SER A 431 7.70 23.70 -20.16
N GLY A 432 8.76 22.90 -20.21
CA GLY A 432 8.72 21.47 -20.56
C GLY A 432 8.74 20.53 -19.35
N LEU A 433 8.61 21.01 -18.11
CA LEU A 433 8.65 20.18 -16.90
C LEU A 433 7.24 19.68 -16.54
N THR A 434 7.11 18.39 -16.30
CA THR A 434 5.88 17.72 -15.88
C THR A 434 6.09 16.95 -14.57
N LEU A 435 4.99 16.57 -13.91
CA LEU A 435 5.03 15.77 -12.68
C LEU A 435 4.33 14.44 -12.92
N ALA A 436 5.03 13.33 -12.72
CA ALA A 436 4.40 12.02 -12.65
C ALA A 436 3.70 11.88 -11.29
N LEU A 437 2.37 11.86 -11.31
CA LEU A 437 1.54 11.88 -10.11
C LEU A 437 1.28 10.47 -9.57
N PRO A 438 1.61 10.17 -8.30
CA PRO A 438 1.05 9.01 -7.62
C PRO A 438 -0.47 9.10 -7.62
N LYS A 439 -1.15 8.00 -8.00
CA LYS A 439 -2.62 7.96 -8.00
C LYS A 439 -3.12 7.76 -6.58
N SER A 440 -3.72 8.81 -6.01
CA SER A 440 -4.37 8.76 -4.71
C SER A 440 -5.68 9.55 -4.71
N ALA A 441 -6.68 9.03 -3.99
CA ALA A 441 -7.95 9.69 -3.72
C ALA A 441 -7.84 10.68 -2.56
N VAL A 442 -6.88 10.46 -1.64
CA VAL A 442 -6.69 11.25 -0.42
C VAL A 442 -5.48 12.19 -0.51
N ALA A 443 -4.70 12.12 -1.59
CA ALA A 443 -3.56 13.01 -1.81
C ALA A 443 -3.58 13.65 -3.21
N SER A 444 -3.14 14.89 -3.30
CA SER A 444 -2.93 15.61 -4.56
C SER A 444 -1.55 16.28 -4.55
N PHE A 445 -0.86 16.27 -5.69
CA PHE A 445 0.48 16.83 -5.84
C PHE A 445 0.50 17.83 -7.01
N SER A 446 1.38 18.82 -6.92
CA SER A 446 1.57 19.86 -7.94
C SER A 446 2.98 20.44 -7.86
N LEU A 447 3.49 20.94 -8.98
CA LEU A 447 4.69 21.78 -8.99
C LEU A 447 4.30 23.26 -8.93
N ALA A 448 5.06 24.04 -8.17
CA ALA A 448 4.90 25.48 -8.04
C ALA A 448 6.26 26.19 -8.12
N TYR A 449 6.23 27.44 -8.59
CA TYR A 449 7.39 28.31 -8.70
C TYR A 449 7.10 29.56 -7.87
N PRO A 450 7.33 29.53 -6.54
CA PRO A 450 6.97 30.63 -5.65
C PRO A 450 7.73 31.91 -5.95
N ASP A 451 8.93 31.80 -6.52
CA ASP A 451 9.81 32.88 -6.92
C ASP A 451 10.67 32.45 -8.14
N ALA A 452 11.63 33.30 -8.53
CA ALA A 452 12.48 33.06 -9.70
C ALA A 452 13.58 31.99 -9.49
N ASN A 453 13.78 31.51 -8.26
CA ASN A 453 14.91 30.68 -7.86
C ASN A 453 14.47 29.26 -7.44
N ASP A 454 13.25 29.10 -6.95
CA ASP A 454 12.78 27.85 -6.37
C ASP A 454 11.74 27.11 -7.22
N LEU A 455 11.91 25.78 -7.32
CA LEU A 455 10.89 24.83 -7.72
C LEU A 455 10.41 24.09 -6.48
N GLN A 456 9.10 24.15 -6.21
CA GLN A 456 8.45 23.51 -5.08
C GLN A 456 7.53 22.38 -5.50
N LEU A 457 7.57 21.28 -4.75
CA LEU A 457 6.54 20.26 -4.69
C LEU A 457 5.49 20.68 -3.66
N GLY A 458 4.31 21.06 -4.14
CA GLY A 458 3.12 21.25 -3.31
C GLY A 458 2.31 19.95 -3.21
N TYR A 459 1.82 19.61 -2.03
CA TYR A 459 0.93 18.48 -1.86
C TYR A 459 -0.08 18.67 -0.72
N THR A 460 -1.27 18.11 -0.89
CA THR A 460 -2.33 18.13 0.12
C THR A 460 -2.75 16.70 0.41
N ILE A 461 -2.90 16.38 1.69
CA ILE A 461 -3.40 15.10 2.18
C ILE A 461 -4.67 15.36 2.98
N ASP A 462 -5.77 14.71 2.59
CA ASP A 462 -7.04 14.72 3.30
C ASP A 462 -7.66 13.34 3.17
N PHE A 463 -7.80 12.61 4.28
CA PHE A 463 -8.45 11.30 4.30
C PHE A 463 -9.98 11.40 4.19
N ALA A 464 -10.56 12.60 4.20
CA ALA A 464 -11.99 12.88 4.05
C ALA A 464 -12.31 13.81 2.86
N PRO A 465 -11.80 13.54 1.65
CA PRO A 465 -11.88 14.47 0.52
C PRO A 465 -13.34 14.77 0.13
N ARG A 466 -13.69 16.06 0.08
CA ARG A 466 -15.06 16.54 -0.23
C ARG A 466 -15.26 17.08 -1.65
N ALA A 467 -14.16 17.42 -2.35
CA ALA A 467 -14.18 18.30 -3.51
C ALA A 467 -14.62 17.68 -4.86
N LYS A 468 -14.92 16.37 -4.95
CA LYS A 468 -15.14 15.68 -6.24
C LYS A 468 -16.42 14.82 -6.33
N GLY A 469 -17.44 15.09 -5.50
CA GLY A 469 -18.62 14.23 -5.38
C GLY A 469 -18.40 13.16 -4.32
N ALA A 470 -19.38 13.02 -3.43
CA ALA A 470 -19.08 12.82 -2.02
C ALA A 470 -19.04 11.35 -1.63
N LEU A 471 -17.92 10.94 -1.02
CA LEU A 471 -17.93 9.92 0.03
C LEU A 471 -19.22 10.04 0.85
N GLY A 472 -19.84 8.90 1.21
CA GLY A 472 -21.05 8.92 2.02
C GLY A 472 -20.78 9.61 3.37
N ALA A 473 -21.83 10.10 4.06
CA ALA A 473 -21.63 10.80 5.33
C ALA A 473 -20.82 10.00 6.37
N ASN A 474 -21.00 8.67 6.40
CA ASN A 474 -20.23 7.78 7.27
C ASN A 474 -18.78 7.60 6.81
N ASP A 475 -18.54 7.56 5.50
CA ASP A 475 -17.19 7.48 4.91
C ASP A 475 -16.40 8.77 5.18
N VAL A 476 -17.06 9.93 5.08
CA VAL A 476 -16.49 11.23 5.48
C VAL A 476 -16.18 11.24 6.97
N ALA A 477 -17.12 10.82 7.82
CA ALA A 477 -16.90 10.77 9.26
C ALA A 477 -15.73 9.86 9.65
N PHE A 478 -15.56 8.74 8.94
CA PHE A 478 -14.43 7.83 9.11
C PHE A 478 -13.12 8.42 8.58
N GLY A 479 -13.12 9.04 7.41
CA GLY A 479 -11.95 9.76 6.90
C GLY A 479 -11.47 10.88 7.84
N GLU A 480 -12.40 11.64 8.42
CA GLU A 480 -12.09 12.67 9.41
C GLU A 480 -11.53 12.08 10.70
N TYR A 481 -11.93 10.86 11.02
CA TYR A 481 -11.37 10.12 12.15
C TYR A 481 -9.95 9.63 11.88
N VAL A 482 -9.67 9.15 10.66
CA VAL A 482 -8.31 8.86 10.21
C VAL A 482 -7.46 10.12 10.26
N ASN A 483 -7.96 11.28 9.78
CA ASN A 483 -7.28 12.57 9.92
C ASN A 483 -6.90 12.87 11.39
N ARG A 484 -7.83 12.67 12.34
CA ARG A 484 -7.57 12.86 13.78
C ARG A 484 -6.54 11.88 14.33
N ILE A 485 -6.59 10.60 13.93
CA ILE A 485 -5.62 9.58 14.34
C ILE A 485 -4.21 9.97 13.88
N GLN A 486 -4.06 10.36 12.60
CA GLN A 486 -2.77 10.76 12.05
C GLN A 486 -2.23 12.02 12.74
N ASN A 487 -3.08 13.02 13.00
CA ASN A 487 -2.70 14.23 13.75
C ASN A 487 -2.28 13.95 15.21
N ALA A 488 -2.79 12.88 15.82
CA ALA A 488 -2.40 12.44 17.16
C ALA A 488 -1.09 11.61 17.18
N GLY A 489 -0.37 11.52 16.05
CA GLY A 489 0.88 10.78 15.91
C GLY A 489 0.72 9.35 15.36
N SER A 490 -0.52 8.92 15.08
CA SER A 490 -0.86 7.56 14.64
C SER A 490 -0.38 6.45 15.60
N THR A 491 -0.56 5.18 15.22
CA THR A 491 0.06 4.03 15.88
C THR A 491 0.62 3.11 14.80
N THR A 492 1.74 2.43 15.05
CA THR A 492 2.35 1.50 14.08
C THR A 492 1.37 0.40 13.64
N THR A 493 0.44 0.03 14.50
CA THR A 493 -0.62 -0.94 14.22
C THR A 493 -1.75 -0.39 13.33
N LEU A 494 -1.95 0.93 13.27
CA LEU A 494 -2.94 1.58 12.39
C LEU A 494 -2.31 2.14 11.10
N GLN A 495 -0.99 2.22 10.99
CA GLN A 495 -0.33 2.65 9.75
C GLN A 495 -0.77 1.88 8.49
N PRO A 496 -1.01 0.56 8.52
CA PRO A 496 -1.54 -0.16 7.36
C PRO A 496 -2.92 0.33 6.89
N LEU A 497 -3.77 0.82 7.81
CA LEU A 497 -5.07 1.40 7.46
C LEU A 497 -4.91 2.70 6.67
N ALA A 498 -4.04 3.59 7.16
CA ALA A 498 -3.76 4.87 6.50
C ALA A 498 -3.04 4.66 5.16
N ALA A 499 -2.05 3.76 5.10
CA ALA A 499 -1.36 3.41 3.86
C ALA A 499 -2.31 2.81 2.82
N GLY A 500 -3.22 1.92 3.26
CA GLY A 500 -4.26 1.34 2.42
C GLY A 500 -5.21 2.38 1.86
N ALA A 501 -5.63 3.36 2.67
CA ALA A 501 -6.43 4.50 2.20
C ALA A 501 -5.65 5.40 1.22
N PHE A 502 -4.36 5.64 1.48
CA PHE A 502 -3.47 6.42 0.62
C PHE A 502 -3.33 5.82 -0.78
N ALA A 503 -3.24 4.49 -0.86
CA ALA A 503 -3.06 3.75 -2.11
C ALA A 503 -4.33 3.67 -2.99
N GLN A 504 -5.48 4.20 -2.54
CA GLN A 504 -6.71 4.12 -3.32
C GLN A 504 -6.69 5.12 -4.49
N PRO A 505 -6.81 4.69 -5.76
CA PRO A 505 -6.60 5.56 -6.91
C PRO A 505 -7.80 6.46 -7.24
N SER A 506 -8.97 6.21 -6.65
CA SER A 506 -10.21 6.95 -6.91
C SER A 506 -11.14 6.96 -5.70
N LEU A 507 -12.08 7.92 -5.66
CA LEU A 507 -13.06 8.00 -4.57
C LEU A 507 -13.93 6.75 -4.45
N GLY A 508 -14.29 6.11 -5.56
CA GLY A 508 -15.05 4.85 -5.53
C GLY A 508 -14.25 3.65 -5.01
N ALA A 509 -12.91 3.67 -5.12
CA ALA A 509 -12.05 2.69 -4.47
C ALA A 509 -11.91 2.97 -2.98
N LEU A 510 -11.74 4.24 -2.61
CA LEU A 510 -11.69 4.71 -1.22
C LEU A 510 -12.99 4.40 -0.46
N GLN A 511 -14.15 4.60 -1.08
CA GLN A 511 -15.44 4.26 -0.48
C GLN A 511 -15.55 2.76 -0.15
N ARG A 512 -15.14 1.88 -1.07
CA ARG A 512 -15.13 0.42 -0.82
C ARG A 512 -14.16 0.04 0.29
N TYR A 513 -13.02 0.72 0.36
CA TYR A 513 -12.05 0.57 1.43
C TYR A 513 -12.66 0.97 2.80
N TYR A 514 -13.25 2.16 2.91
CA TYR A 514 -13.88 2.61 4.16
C TYR A 514 -15.12 1.81 4.56
N ALA A 515 -15.88 1.30 3.61
CA ALA A 515 -17.01 0.43 3.90
C ALA A 515 -16.56 -0.80 4.72
N GLN A 516 -15.47 -1.46 4.34
CA GLN A 516 -14.93 -2.61 5.10
C GLN A 516 -14.40 -2.23 6.50
N ALA A 517 -13.89 -1.01 6.64
CA ALA A 517 -13.32 -0.52 7.89
C ALA A 517 -14.38 -0.03 8.90
N THR A 518 -15.60 0.29 8.45
CA THR A 518 -16.65 0.90 9.29
C THR A 518 -17.70 -0.14 9.71
N PRO A 519 -18.15 -0.16 10.99
CA PRO A 519 -19.18 -1.09 11.46
C PRO A 519 -20.59 -0.56 11.15
N SER A 520 -20.81 -0.06 9.93
CA SER A 520 -22.05 0.63 9.56
C SER A 520 -23.30 -0.27 9.62
N GLY A 521 -23.14 -1.60 9.51
CA GLY A 521 -24.24 -2.57 9.60
C GLY A 521 -24.94 -2.60 10.96
N THR A 522 -24.27 -2.19 12.03
CA THR A 522 -24.84 -2.10 13.38
C THR A 522 -26.01 -1.12 13.48
N LEU A 523 -26.08 -0.12 12.59
CA LEU A 523 -27.18 0.84 12.53
C LEU A 523 -28.41 0.32 11.79
N ALA A 524 -28.31 -0.84 11.13
CA ALA A 524 -29.45 -1.46 10.45
C ALA A 524 -30.31 -2.31 11.41
N ALA A 525 -29.83 -2.61 12.61
CA ALA A 525 -30.60 -3.27 13.66
C ALA A 525 -31.81 -2.42 14.12
N SER A 526 -31.65 -1.10 14.22
CA SER A 526 -32.74 -0.18 14.62
C SER A 526 -33.95 -0.21 13.66
N PRO A 527 -33.79 -0.01 12.33
CA PRO A 527 -34.91 -0.12 11.40
C PRO A 527 -35.44 -1.55 11.24
N ALA A 528 -34.60 -2.58 11.38
CA ALA A 528 -35.06 -3.97 11.40
C ALA A 528 -36.02 -4.25 12.58
N ALA A 529 -35.70 -3.74 13.77
CA ALA A 529 -36.56 -3.81 14.95
C ALA A 529 -37.87 -3.03 14.78
N LEU A 530 -37.81 -1.82 14.21
CA LEU A 530 -39.01 -1.05 13.84
C LEU A 530 -39.92 -1.84 12.90
N GLN A 531 -39.36 -2.41 11.84
CA GLN A 531 -40.15 -3.17 10.86
C GLN A 531 -40.80 -4.40 11.49
N THR A 532 -40.04 -5.14 12.30
CA THR A 532 -40.54 -6.30 13.04
C THR A 532 -41.69 -5.90 13.99
N ASN A 533 -41.59 -4.75 14.64
CA ASN A 533 -42.67 -4.20 15.48
C ASN A 533 -43.94 -3.93 14.67
N LEU A 534 -43.82 -3.23 13.53
CA LEU A 534 -44.96 -2.88 12.66
C LEU A 534 -45.67 -4.14 12.15
N ASP A 535 -44.90 -5.10 11.62
CA ASP A 535 -45.44 -6.33 11.05
C ASP A 535 -46.10 -7.20 12.12
N PHE A 536 -45.48 -7.32 13.30
CA PHE A 536 -46.04 -8.11 14.39
C PHE A 536 -47.28 -7.45 15.03
N SER A 537 -47.28 -6.12 15.18
CA SER A 537 -48.46 -5.36 15.63
C SER A 537 -49.65 -5.55 14.68
N GLY A 538 -49.41 -5.48 13.37
CA GLY A 538 -50.43 -5.76 12.35
C GLY A 538 -50.92 -7.21 12.39
N ALA A 539 -50.00 -8.18 12.52
CA ALA A 539 -50.34 -9.60 12.60
C ALA A 539 -51.22 -9.94 13.82
N MET A 540 -51.00 -9.30 14.96
CA MET A 540 -51.84 -9.46 16.16
C MET A 540 -53.32 -9.09 15.91
N LEU A 541 -53.59 -8.14 15.02
CA LEU A 541 -54.95 -7.78 14.61
C LEU A 541 -55.59 -8.82 13.67
N GLY A 542 -54.80 -9.79 13.18
CA GLY A 542 -55.12 -10.79 12.15
C GLY A 542 -56.07 -11.90 12.55
N CYS A 543 -56.64 -11.86 13.75
CA CYS A 543 -57.75 -12.72 14.22
C CYS A 543 -59.09 -12.38 13.51
N ARG A 544 -59.03 -12.00 12.23
CA ARG A 544 -60.15 -11.60 11.39
C ARG A 544 -60.74 -12.82 10.70
N ASN A 545 -61.88 -13.30 11.18
CA ASN A 545 -62.69 -14.26 10.43
C ASN A 545 -63.39 -13.53 9.28
N GLY A 546 -62.67 -13.39 8.17
CA GLY A 546 -63.27 -12.95 6.92
C GLY A 546 -63.87 -11.55 6.95
N ASP A 547 -62.99 -10.56 7.10
CA ASP A 547 -63.22 -9.13 6.76
C ASP A 547 -64.32 -8.39 7.51
N ARG A 548 -65.10 -9.06 8.36
CA ARG A 548 -66.00 -8.39 9.27
C ARG A 548 -65.21 -7.81 10.43
N LEU A 549 -65.10 -6.49 10.41
CA LEU A 549 -64.52 -5.70 11.50
C LEU A 549 -65.18 -5.99 12.86
N ALA A 550 -66.48 -6.31 12.84
CA ALA A 550 -67.31 -6.56 14.01
C ALA A 550 -67.70 -8.03 14.17
N SER A 551 -66.71 -8.92 14.32
CA SER A 551 -66.97 -10.25 14.90
C SER A 551 -66.57 -10.25 16.38
N ASN A 552 -67.51 -10.61 17.25
CA ASN A 552 -67.28 -10.77 18.70
C ASN A 552 -66.57 -12.12 19.01
N GLU A 553 -65.91 -12.71 18.02
CA GLU A 553 -65.47 -14.10 18.06
C GLU A 553 -64.09 -14.23 18.70
N SER A 554 -63.94 -15.26 19.53
CA SER A 554 -62.65 -15.63 20.11
C SER A 554 -61.91 -16.55 19.13
N CYS A 555 -60.59 -16.38 19.02
CA CYS A 555 -59.76 -17.14 18.09
C CYS A 555 -58.36 -17.33 18.62
N SER A 556 -57.74 -18.42 18.22
CA SER A 556 -56.30 -18.67 18.29
C SER A 556 -55.75 -18.81 16.89
N TRP A 557 -54.50 -18.40 16.70
CA TRP A 557 -53.81 -18.55 15.45
C TRP A 557 -52.33 -18.91 15.66
N GLY A 558 -51.76 -19.56 14.66
CA GLY A 558 -50.32 -19.76 14.50
C GLY A 558 -49.92 -19.42 13.08
N ALA A 559 -48.75 -18.85 12.88
CA ALA A 559 -48.26 -18.47 11.57
C ALA A 559 -46.77 -18.76 11.39
N LEU A 560 -46.41 -19.13 10.15
CA LEU A 560 -45.04 -19.20 9.66
C LEU A 560 -44.87 -18.05 8.67
N GLY A 561 -43.75 -17.32 8.77
CA GLY A 561 -43.47 -16.19 7.89
C GLY A 561 -42.00 -16.07 7.54
N SER A 562 -41.75 -15.43 6.40
CA SER A 562 -40.41 -14.99 5.99
C SER A 562 -40.49 -13.55 5.50
N GLN A 563 -39.43 -12.79 5.74
CA GLN A 563 -39.26 -11.41 5.30
C GLN A 563 -37.87 -11.21 4.70
N HIS A 564 -37.83 -10.47 3.60
CA HIS A 564 -36.62 -10.03 2.92
C HIS A 564 -36.70 -8.52 2.71
N ALA A 565 -35.80 -7.77 3.33
CA ALA A 565 -35.77 -6.33 3.21
C ALA A 565 -34.41 -5.87 2.68
N GLU A 566 -34.41 -4.87 1.79
CA GLU A 566 -33.22 -4.26 1.24
C GLU A 566 -33.34 -2.73 1.35
N GLN A 567 -32.26 -2.09 1.77
CA GLN A 567 -32.08 -0.65 1.71
C GLN A 567 -30.82 -0.34 0.92
N LYS A 568 -30.93 0.55 -0.08
CA LYS A 568 -29.78 1.03 -0.84
C LYS A 568 -28.99 2.03 -0.01
N GLY A 569 -27.67 1.91 -0.06
CA GLY A 569 -26.77 2.90 0.52
C GLY A 569 -26.84 4.22 -0.26
N ALA A 570 -26.92 5.34 0.45
CA ALA A 570 -26.88 6.70 -0.10
C ALA A 570 -26.16 7.62 0.87
N TYR A 571 -26.08 8.92 0.56
CA TYR A 571 -25.46 9.90 1.45
C TYR A 571 -26.22 9.97 2.79
N GLY A 572 -25.64 9.39 3.84
CA GLY A 572 -26.23 9.34 5.18
C GLY A 572 -27.22 8.20 5.43
N SER A 573 -27.34 7.23 4.52
CA SER A 573 -28.07 5.98 4.73
C SER A 573 -27.16 4.77 4.57
N VAL A 574 -27.31 3.79 5.44
CA VAL A 574 -26.56 2.54 5.37
C VAL A 574 -27.26 1.60 4.40
N GLY A 575 -26.49 1.00 3.49
CA GLY A 575 -26.99 -0.04 2.60
C GLY A 575 -26.97 -1.41 3.29
N TYR A 576 -28.10 -2.11 3.32
CA TYR A 576 -28.20 -3.44 3.92
C TYR A 576 -29.25 -4.31 3.25
N ALA A 577 -29.08 -5.62 3.36
CA ALA A 577 -30.07 -6.64 3.07
C ALA A 577 -30.37 -7.42 4.36
N GLN A 578 -31.62 -7.80 4.55
CA GLN A 578 -32.11 -8.51 5.72
C GLN A 578 -32.92 -9.70 5.24
N SER A 579 -32.73 -10.84 5.90
CA SER A 579 -33.48 -12.06 5.66
C SER A 579 -33.83 -12.67 7.01
N MET A 580 -35.12 -12.72 7.34
CA MET A 580 -35.59 -13.32 8.59
C MET A 580 -36.75 -14.26 8.32
N SER A 581 -36.80 -15.37 9.04
CA SER A 581 -37.93 -16.28 9.05
C SER A 581 -38.33 -16.57 10.49
N GLY A 582 -39.62 -16.77 10.72
CA GLY A 582 -40.11 -16.89 12.08
C GLY A 582 -41.42 -17.63 12.21
N VAL A 583 -41.70 -17.98 13.46
CA VAL A 583 -42.94 -18.59 13.91
C VAL A 583 -43.62 -17.65 14.87
N SER A 584 -44.93 -17.48 14.73
CA SER A 584 -45.73 -16.68 15.63
C SER A 584 -47.00 -17.41 16.03
N SER A 585 -47.51 -17.10 17.21
CA SER A 585 -48.79 -17.60 17.69
C SER A 585 -49.44 -16.56 18.58
N GLY A 586 -50.77 -16.49 18.52
CA GLY A 586 -51.51 -15.59 19.37
C GLY A 586 -52.97 -16.01 19.51
N PHE A 587 -53.66 -15.29 20.37
CA PHE A 587 -55.09 -15.45 20.58
C PHE A 587 -55.75 -14.11 20.83
N GLN A 588 -57.06 -14.07 20.58
CA GLN A 588 -57.94 -12.95 20.91
C GLN A 588 -59.22 -13.53 21.53
N ARG A 589 -59.72 -12.91 22.58
CA ARG A 589 -60.93 -13.34 23.30
C ARG A 589 -61.82 -12.14 23.60
N ALA A 590 -63.12 -12.30 23.39
CA ALA A 590 -64.12 -11.31 23.77
C ALA A 590 -64.35 -11.31 25.30
N ILE A 591 -64.49 -10.12 25.90
CA ILE A 591 -64.73 -9.91 27.34
C ILE A 591 -66.13 -9.30 27.54
N ARG A 592 -66.85 -9.74 28.58
CA ARG A 592 -68.12 -9.18 29.07
C ARG A 592 -69.19 -9.02 27.97
N ASP A 593 -69.25 -7.83 27.36
CA ASP A 593 -70.30 -7.37 26.45
C ASP A 593 -70.14 -7.87 25.01
N GLY A 594 -69.10 -8.66 24.75
CA GLY A 594 -68.74 -9.15 23.43
C GLY A 594 -68.12 -8.09 22.52
N ARG A 595 -68.11 -6.81 22.94
CA ARG A 595 -67.63 -5.67 22.13
C ARG A 595 -66.20 -5.28 22.46
N THR A 596 -65.69 -5.65 23.64
CA THR A 596 -64.25 -5.57 23.94
C THR A 596 -63.61 -6.92 23.71
N LEU A 597 -62.50 -6.93 22.98
CA LEU A 597 -61.65 -8.09 22.78
C LEU A 597 -60.25 -7.79 23.31
N VAL A 598 -59.63 -8.78 23.94
CA VAL A 598 -58.22 -8.71 24.32
C VAL A 598 -57.47 -9.87 23.71
N GLY A 599 -56.19 -9.69 23.45
CA GLY A 599 -55.36 -10.74 22.90
C GLY A 599 -53.91 -10.62 23.34
N ALA A 600 -53.18 -11.70 23.14
CA ALA A 600 -51.75 -11.75 23.32
C ALA A 600 -51.13 -12.62 22.23
N ALA A 601 -49.88 -12.34 21.90
CA ALA A 601 -49.12 -13.09 20.92
C ALA A 601 -47.65 -13.18 21.28
N LEU A 602 -46.99 -14.21 20.75
CA LEU A 602 -45.56 -14.45 20.81
C LEU A 602 -45.05 -14.67 19.38
N ARG A 603 -43.86 -14.18 19.08
CA ARG A 603 -43.15 -14.45 17.83
C ARG A 603 -41.66 -14.70 18.12
N TYR A 604 -41.09 -15.68 17.42
CA TYR A 604 -39.66 -15.96 17.40
C TYR A 604 -39.19 -15.90 15.95
N ASP A 605 -38.16 -15.11 15.69
CA ASP A 605 -37.55 -14.95 14.38
C ASP A 605 -36.06 -15.31 14.45
N THR A 606 -35.53 -15.86 13.35
CA THR A 606 -34.10 -16.10 13.16
C THR A 606 -33.71 -15.60 11.77
N GLY A 607 -32.48 -15.11 11.63
CA GLY A 607 -32.04 -14.61 10.33
C GLY A 607 -30.68 -13.95 10.33
N ALA A 608 -30.45 -13.19 9.26
CA ALA A 608 -29.24 -12.43 9.04
C ALA A 608 -29.58 -11.02 8.52
N LEU A 609 -28.69 -10.10 8.84
CA LEU A 609 -28.62 -8.76 8.28
C LEU A 609 -27.22 -8.56 7.72
N ASP A 610 -27.13 -8.34 6.43
CA ASP A 610 -25.90 -8.18 5.67
C ASP A 610 -25.77 -6.73 5.21
N ALA A 611 -24.79 -6.01 5.73
CA ALA A 611 -24.48 -4.67 5.26
C ALA A 611 -23.64 -4.76 3.97
N ILE A 612 -23.90 -3.87 3.01
CA ILE A 612 -23.14 -3.78 1.75
C ILE A 612 -21.63 -3.52 2.02
N ALA A 613 -21.32 -3.07 3.22
CA ALA A 613 -19.99 -2.80 3.75
C ALA A 613 -19.16 -4.06 4.12
N GLY A 614 -19.68 -5.28 3.93
CA GLY A 614 -18.95 -6.52 4.28
C GLY A 614 -19.03 -6.88 5.77
N GLN A 615 -20.01 -6.33 6.49
CA GLN A 615 -20.37 -6.71 7.85
C GLN A 615 -21.66 -7.54 7.83
N GLN A 616 -21.65 -8.67 8.53
CA GLN A 616 -22.79 -9.57 8.66
C GLN A 616 -23.21 -9.69 10.13
N LEU A 617 -24.50 -9.61 10.39
CA LEU A 617 -25.12 -9.76 11.71
C LEU A 617 -26.08 -10.96 11.65
N LYS A 618 -25.78 -12.04 12.36
CA LYS A 618 -26.66 -13.23 12.46
C LYS A 618 -27.27 -13.33 13.82
N GLY A 619 -28.57 -13.58 13.91
CA GLY A 619 -29.23 -13.55 15.20
C GLY A 619 -30.65 -14.08 15.23
N ASP A 620 -31.15 -14.13 16.45
CA ASP A 620 -32.52 -14.47 16.80
C ASP A 620 -33.19 -13.31 17.54
N ALA A 621 -34.52 -13.25 17.41
CA ALA A 621 -35.36 -12.25 18.06
C ALA A 621 -36.60 -12.91 18.66
N ILE A 622 -36.98 -12.47 19.86
CA ILE A 622 -38.23 -12.85 20.53
C ILE A 622 -39.09 -11.61 20.74
N ASN A 623 -40.37 -11.72 20.39
CA ASN A 623 -41.33 -10.63 20.44
C ASN A 623 -42.59 -11.07 21.17
N VAL A 624 -43.06 -10.24 22.10
CA VAL A 624 -44.29 -10.46 22.86
C VAL A 624 -45.18 -9.25 22.69
N GLY A 625 -46.47 -9.49 22.49
CA GLY A 625 -47.42 -8.41 22.31
C GLY A 625 -48.75 -8.69 22.99
N VAL A 626 -49.41 -7.60 23.36
CA VAL A 626 -50.78 -7.59 23.86
C VAL A 626 -51.60 -6.62 23.04
N LEU A 627 -52.89 -6.92 22.87
CA LEU A 627 -53.82 -6.08 22.15
C LEU A 627 -55.15 -5.95 22.92
N ALA A 628 -55.77 -4.79 22.78
CA ALA A 628 -57.14 -4.53 23.18
C ALA A 628 -57.89 -3.91 22.01
N LYS A 629 -59.08 -4.41 21.70
CA LYS A 629 -59.90 -3.95 20.58
C LYS A 629 -61.32 -3.68 21.07
N ARG A 630 -61.89 -2.55 20.70
CA ARG A 630 -63.26 -2.13 21.00
C ARG A 630 -64.04 -1.97 19.72
N LEU A 631 -65.15 -2.67 19.59
CA LEU A 631 -66.10 -2.51 18.49
C LEU A 631 -66.97 -1.28 18.75
N ILE A 632 -67.10 -0.41 17.75
CA ILE A 632 -67.87 0.83 17.78
C ILE A 632 -69.02 0.71 16.77
N GLY A 633 -70.24 0.63 17.28
CA GLY A 633 -71.41 0.37 16.44
C GLY A 633 -71.36 -1.01 15.80
N ARG A 634 -71.84 -1.12 14.56
CA ARG A 634 -71.82 -2.38 13.78
C ARG A 634 -70.62 -2.50 12.86
N ASP A 635 -69.98 -1.38 12.52
CA ASP A 635 -69.03 -1.33 11.41
C ASP A 635 -67.68 -0.70 11.79
N GLY A 636 -67.51 -0.18 13.01
CA GLY A 636 -66.29 0.49 13.46
C GLY A 636 -65.50 -0.33 14.47
N SER A 637 -64.18 -0.12 14.52
CA SER A 637 -63.36 -0.61 15.63
C SER A 637 -62.20 0.33 15.95
N VAL A 638 -61.80 0.33 17.22
CA VAL A 638 -60.56 0.95 17.70
C VAL A 638 -59.75 -0.12 18.41
N SER A 639 -58.48 -0.25 18.08
CA SER A 639 -57.56 -1.15 18.74
C SER A 639 -56.32 -0.44 19.25
N ALA A 640 -55.84 -0.89 20.40
CA ALA A 640 -54.56 -0.54 20.96
C ALA A 640 -53.70 -1.80 21.05
N SER A 641 -52.42 -1.71 20.70
CA SER A 641 -51.46 -2.78 20.93
C SER A 641 -50.19 -2.25 21.59
N ILE A 642 -49.56 -3.09 22.39
CA ILE A 642 -48.23 -2.86 22.94
C ILE A 642 -47.40 -4.10 22.61
N VAL A 643 -46.23 -3.87 22.04
CA VAL A 643 -45.29 -4.92 21.63
C VAL A 643 -43.94 -4.62 22.25
N ALA A 644 -43.31 -5.63 22.83
CA ALA A 644 -41.91 -5.59 23.25
C ALA A 644 -41.13 -6.69 22.53
N GLY A 645 -39.88 -6.40 22.18
CA GLY A 645 -39.01 -7.35 21.50
C GLY A 645 -37.56 -7.26 21.99
N SER A 646 -36.85 -8.38 21.86
CA SER A 646 -35.43 -8.51 22.21
C SER A 646 -34.74 -9.38 21.16
N ALA A 647 -33.57 -8.96 20.69
CA ALA A 647 -32.78 -9.65 19.69
C ALA A 647 -31.29 -9.64 20.03
N ASN A 648 -30.59 -10.72 19.70
CA ASN A 648 -29.14 -10.82 19.83
C ASN A 648 -28.54 -11.11 18.46
N TYR A 649 -27.57 -10.31 18.04
CA TYR A 649 -26.89 -10.45 16.76
C TYR A 649 -25.39 -10.67 16.96
N ALA A 650 -24.87 -11.80 16.49
CA ALA A 650 -23.44 -12.00 16.32
C ALA A 650 -22.98 -11.26 15.05
N SER A 651 -22.11 -10.27 15.24
CA SER A 651 -21.50 -9.45 14.19
C SER A 651 -20.16 -10.04 13.76
N THR A 652 -19.95 -10.12 12.46
CA THR A 652 -18.66 -10.45 11.84
C THR A 652 -18.32 -9.42 10.77
N ARG A 653 -17.08 -8.91 10.79
CA ARG A 653 -16.58 -7.91 9.82
C ARG A 653 -15.14 -8.25 9.43
N THR A 654 -14.78 -8.01 8.17
CA THR A 654 -13.40 -8.20 7.70
C THR A 654 -12.80 -6.84 7.32
N PRO A 655 -12.04 -6.18 8.22
CA PRO A 655 -11.37 -4.92 7.92
C PRO A 655 -10.36 -5.05 6.77
N PRO A 656 -10.10 -3.96 6.03
CA PRO A 656 -9.21 -3.97 4.88
C PRO A 656 -7.74 -3.81 5.31
N VAL A 657 -7.01 -4.92 5.43
CA VAL A 657 -5.55 -4.90 5.69
C VAL A 657 -4.82 -5.81 4.71
N GLY A 658 -3.77 -5.30 4.08
CA GLY A 658 -2.90 -6.08 3.21
C GLY A 658 -2.11 -7.11 4.00
N GLY A 659 -2.33 -8.40 3.74
CA GLY A 659 -1.49 -9.50 4.21
C GLY A 659 -1.98 -10.27 5.44
N VAL A 660 -2.96 -9.77 6.20
CA VAL A 660 -3.57 -10.50 7.33
C VAL A 660 -5.09 -10.35 7.27
N HIS A 661 -5.80 -11.43 6.93
CA HIS A 661 -7.25 -11.51 7.07
C HIS A 661 -7.60 -11.64 8.56
N ALA A 662 -7.57 -10.52 9.27
CA ALA A 662 -8.13 -10.48 10.62
C ALA A 662 -9.64 -10.30 10.51
N THR A 663 -10.42 -11.15 11.16
CA THR A 663 -11.89 -11.02 11.22
C THR A 663 -12.25 -10.49 12.59
N ALA A 664 -12.99 -9.38 12.61
CA ALA A 664 -13.55 -8.80 13.80
C ALA A 664 -14.88 -9.47 14.14
N HIS A 665 -15.07 -9.84 15.40
CA HIS A 665 -16.24 -10.51 15.94
C HIS A 665 -16.80 -9.74 17.14
N GLY A 666 -18.11 -9.60 17.25
CA GLY A 666 -18.75 -9.02 18.43
C GLY A 666 -20.22 -9.40 18.53
N ASN A 667 -20.88 -9.06 19.64
CA ASN A 667 -22.30 -9.32 19.85
C ASN A 667 -23.05 -8.01 20.08
N GLN A 668 -24.13 -7.78 19.34
CA GLN A 668 -25.01 -6.63 19.49
C GLN A 668 -26.38 -7.08 20.02
N HIS A 669 -26.75 -6.59 21.20
CA HIS A 669 -28.08 -6.78 21.76
C HIS A 669 -29.00 -5.63 21.35
N THR A 670 -30.22 -5.91 20.90
CA THR A 670 -31.22 -4.89 20.58
C THR A 670 -32.53 -5.19 21.29
N SER A 671 -33.16 -4.18 21.86
CA SER A 671 -34.51 -4.29 22.45
C SER A 671 -35.40 -3.17 21.94
N TYR A 672 -36.71 -3.41 21.91
CA TYR A 672 -37.64 -2.36 21.55
C TYR A 672 -38.96 -2.49 22.30
N VAL A 673 -39.66 -1.36 22.43
CA VAL A 673 -41.06 -1.29 22.86
C VAL A 673 -41.81 -0.37 21.92
N GLY A 674 -42.94 -0.83 21.40
CA GLY A 674 -43.81 -0.04 20.54
C GLY A 674 -45.25 -0.10 20.98
N ALA A 675 -45.96 1.00 20.78
CA ALA A 675 -47.39 1.10 21.03
C ALA A 675 -48.09 1.64 19.78
N HIS A 676 -49.23 1.04 19.43
CA HIS A 676 -50.03 1.43 18.29
C HIS A 676 -51.49 1.66 18.67
N LEU A 677 -52.11 2.62 18.00
CA LEU A 677 -53.53 2.91 18.06
C LEU A 677 -54.08 2.90 16.64
N ARG A 678 -55.03 2.02 16.37
CA ARG A 678 -55.65 1.87 15.06
C ARG A 678 -57.15 2.10 15.14
N ALA A 679 -57.68 2.89 14.22
CA ALA A 679 -59.10 3.08 14.02
C ALA A 679 -59.48 2.63 12.61
N GLU A 680 -60.56 1.87 12.50
CA GLU A 680 -61.01 1.31 11.23
C GLU A 680 -62.54 1.36 11.13
N ARG A 681 -63.05 1.43 9.89
CA ARG A 681 -64.48 1.41 9.62
C ARG A 681 -64.78 0.58 8.37
N ALA A 682 -65.58 -0.46 8.51
CA ALA A 682 -66.08 -1.26 7.40
C ALA A 682 -67.22 -0.56 6.66
N ILE A 683 -67.23 -0.70 5.35
CA ILE A 683 -68.27 -0.25 4.44
C ILE A 683 -68.64 -1.47 3.58
N GLU A 684 -69.75 -2.12 3.93
CA GLU A 684 -70.23 -3.33 3.25
C GLU A 684 -71.08 -2.97 2.01
N ARG A 685 -70.80 -3.57 0.86
CA ARG A 685 -71.63 -3.54 -0.37
C ARG A 685 -71.71 -4.93 -0.99
N GLY A 686 -72.83 -5.63 -0.74
CA GLY A 686 -73.03 -6.99 -1.23
C GLY A 686 -72.00 -7.95 -0.64
N ALA A 687 -71.23 -8.62 -1.52
CA ALA A 687 -70.16 -9.54 -1.10
C ALA A 687 -68.82 -8.84 -0.82
N THR A 688 -68.73 -7.53 -1.00
CA THR A 688 -67.47 -6.77 -0.92
C THR A 688 -67.48 -5.82 0.28
N THR A 689 -66.39 -5.77 1.03
CA THR A 689 -66.18 -4.88 2.17
C THR A 689 -64.98 -3.99 1.90
N LEU A 690 -65.16 -2.68 2.00
CA LEU A 690 -64.09 -1.70 1.99
C LEU A 690 -63.84 -1.21 3.42
N THR A 691 -62.61 -1.30 3.89
CA THR A 691 -62.23 -0.92 5.26
C THR A 691 -61.11 0.12 5.24
N PRO A 692 -61.44 1.42 5.20
CA PRO A 692 -60.48 2.47 5.54
C PRO A 692 -59.97 2.33 6.97
N PHE A 693 -58.70 2.67 7.17
CA PHE A 693 -58.07 2.71 8.48
C PHE A 693 -57.02 3.81 8.61
N VAL A 694 -56.77 4.19 9.86
CA VAL A 694 -55.65 5.00 10.30
C VAL A 694 -55.01 4.33 11.50
N ASP A 695 -53.70 4.14 11.47
CA ASP A 695 -52.88 3.64 12.56
C ASP A 695 -51.83 4.71 12.91
N VAL A 696 -51.68 5.00 14.20
CA VAL A 696 -50.61 5.83 14.72
C VAL A 696 -49.84 5.05 15.75
N GLY A 697 -48.52 5.13 15.70
CA GLY A 697 -47.65 4.36 16.57
C GLY A 697 -46.39 5.10 16.97
N ALA A 698 -45.78 4.64 18.05
CA ALA A 698 -44.47 5.08 18.50
C ALA A 698 -43.67 3.87 18.96
N THR A 699 -42.48 3.68 18.40
CA THR A 699 -41.56 2.58 18.73
C THR A 699 -40.23 3.14 19.21
N ARG A 700 -39.87 2.80 20.44
CA ARG A 700 -38.56 3.07 21.04
C ARG A 700 -37.67 1.85 20.82
N VAL A 701 -36.55 2.02 20.12
CA VAL A 701 -35.53 0.99 19.94
C VAL A 701 -34.29 1.37 20.74
N ASN A 702 -33.72 0.41 21.47
CA ASN A 702 -32.46 0.55 22.18
C ASN A 702 -31.49 -0.52 21.64
N ALA A 703 -30.41 -0.09 21.02
CA ALA A 703 -29.31 -0.94 20.62
C ALA A 703 -28.19 -0.82 21.65
N GLY A 704 -27.75 -1.95 22.19
CA GLY A 704 -26.60 -2.04 23.08
C GLY A 704 -25.30 -1.72 22.34
N ALA A 705 -24.25 -1.53 23.14
CA ALA A 705 -22.90 -1.38 22.61
C ALA A 705 -22.45 -2.66 21.88
N LEU A 706 -21.53 -2.49 20.93
CA LEU A 706 -20.83 -3.59 20.28
C LEU A 706 -19.33 -3.37 20.47
N ASP A 707 -18.68 -4.28 21.19
CA ASP A 707 -17.22 -4.34 21.27
C ASP A 707 -16.74 -5.50 20.40
N GLU A 708 -15.94 -5.19 19.38
CA GLU A 708 -15.33 -6.21 18.52
C GLU A 708 -14.03 -6.76 19.11
N THR A 709 -13.70 -7.99 18.72
CA THR A 709 -12.44 -8.67 19.03
C THR A 709 -11.95 -9.47 17.83
N GLY A 710 -10.65 -9.67 17.71
CA GLY A 710 -10.03 -10.57 16.72
C GLY A 710 -9.31 -9.85 15.58
N ALA A 711 -9.60 -8.57 15.34
CA ALA A 711 -8.89 -7.71 14.39
C ALA A 711 -7.83 -6.79 15.02
N GLY A 712 -7.61 -6.88 16.34
CA GLY A 712 -6.55 -6.17 17.04
C GLY A 712 -6.80 -4.66 17.02
N ALA A 713 -5.84 -3.88 16.51
CA ALA A 713 -5.98 -2.43 16.41
C ALA A 713 -7.18 -1.96 15.55
N LEU A 714 -7.71 -2.85 14.70
CA LEU A 714 -8.86 -2.57 13.83
C LEU A 714 -10.20 -3.05 14.39
N ASP A 715 -10.20 -3.66 15.59
CA ASP A 715 -11.42 -3.89 16.36
C ASP A 715 -12.09 -2.54 16.65
N VAL A 716 -13.42 -2.50 16.57
CA VAL A 716 -14.19 -1.28 16.83
C VAL A 716 -15.06 -1.44 18.07
N ARG A 717 -15.14 -0.37 18.86
CA ARG A 717 -16.16 -0.18 19.91
C ARG A 717 -17.22 0.76 19.41
N VAL A 718 -18.45 0.28 19.36
CA VAL A 718 -19.65 1.03 18.99
C VAL A 718 -20.44 1.34 20.25
N GLY A 719 -20.79 2.61 20.44
CA GLY A 719 -21.58 3.05 21.58
C GLY A 719 -23.01 2.49 21.53
N ALA A 720 -23.60 2.31 22.70
CA ALA A 720 -25.04 2.05 22.80
C ALA A 720 -25.81 3.29 22.30
N HIS A 721 -26.90 3.07 21.57
CA HIS A 721 -27.72 4.13 21.03
C HIS A 721 -29.20 3.77 21.12
N SER A 722 -30.06 4.77 20.94
CA SER A 722 -31.49 4.56 21.06
C SER A 722 -32.29 5.59 20.28
N GLU A 723 -33.25 5.14 19.50
CA GLU A 723 -34.13 5.97 18.67
C GLU A 723 -35.60 5.81 19.03
N THR A 724 -36.41 6.83 18.76
CA THR A 724 -37.88 6.74 18.82
C THR A 724 -38.42 7.05 17.43
N PHE A 725 -39.14 6.10 16.85
CA PHE A 725 -39.80 6.24 15.56
C PHE A 725 -41.29 6.43 15.79
N ALA A 726 -41.82 7.58 15.40
CA ALA A 726 -43.26 7.81 15.33
C ALA A 726 -43.75 7.47 13.92
N THR A 727 -44.82 6.69 13.81
CA THR A 727 -45.37 6.23 12.53
C THR A 727 -46.83 6.62 12.42
N MET A 728 -47.24 7.04 11.22
CA MET A 728 -48.64 7.19 10.85
C MET A 728 -48.89 6.37 9.58
N GLN A 729 -49.71 5.34 9.69
CA GLN A 729 -50.12 4.53 8.55
C GLN A 729 -51.57 4.80 8.21
N THR A 730 -51.84 5.10 6.95
CA THR A 730 -53.20 5.32 6.44
C THR A 730 -53.44 4.42 5.26
N GLY A 731 -54.63 3.84 5.16
CA GLY A 731 -54.88 2.89 4.09
C GLY A 731 -56.30 2.41 3.99
N VAL A 732 -56.49 1.48 3.06
CA VAL A 732 -57.76 0.82 2.80
C VAL A 732 -57.52 -0.66 2.54
N SER A 733 -58.35 -1.49 3.16
CA SER A 733 -58.42 -2.92 2.88
C SER A 733 -59.70 -3.22 2.10
N LEU A 734 -59.57 -3.80 0.92
CA LEU A 734 -60.68 -4.28 0.10
C LEU A 734 -60.74 -5.79 0.18
N ALA A 735 -61.89 -6.34 0.54
CA ALA A 735 -62.07 -7.78 0.59
C ALA A 735 -63.40 -8.22 0.01
N THR A 736 -63.45 -9.43 -0.56
CA THR A 736 -64.69 -9.97 -1.12
C THR A 736 -64.90 -11.42 -0.70
N VAL A 737 -66.16 -11.80 -0.52
CA VAL A 737 -66.54 -13.15 -0.09
C VAL A 737 -67.02 -13.94 -1.30
N ARG A 738 -66.50 -15.15 -1.47
CA ARG A 738 -66.98 -16.11 -2.48
C ARG A 738 -67.21 -17.46 -1.82
N HIS A 739 -68.31 -18.09 -2.18
CA HIS A 739 -68.66 -19.43 -1.71
C HIS A 739 -68.42 -20.43 -2.84
N ALA A 740 -67.70 -21.51 -2.52
CA ALA A 740 -67.45 -22.64 -3.41
C ALA A 740 -67.82 -23.92 -2.64
N GLY A 741 -69.08 -24.36 -2.76
CA GLY A 741 -69.62 -25.47 -1.98
C GLY A 741 -69.61 -25.17 -0.48
N SER A 742 -68.94 -26.03 0.32
CA SER A 742 -68.77 -25.87 1.77
C SER A 742 -67.59 -24.96 2.18
N THR A 743 -66.80 -24.52 1.20
CA THR A 743 -65.62 -23.67 1.39
C THR A 743 -65.98 -22.21 1.11
N THR A 744 -65.52 -21.30 1.99
CA THR A 744 -65.62 -19.85 1.78
C THR A 744 -64.22 -19.30 1.52
N LEU A 745 -64.06 -18.66 0.36
CA LEU A 745 -62.85 -17.98 -0.08
C LEU A 745 -62.99 -16.48 0.13
N ARG A 746 -61.94 -15.86 0.64
CA ARG A 746 -61.91 -14.42 0.95
C ARG A 746 -60.60 -13.79 0.51
N PRO A 747 -60.49 -13.46 -0.78
CA PRO A 747 -59.39 -12.63 -1.25
C PRO A 747 -59.54 -11.21 -0.70
N ALA A 748 -58.42 -10.67 -0.22
CA ALA A 748 -58.31 -9.31 0.28
C ALA A 748 -57.04 -8.63 -0.25
N LEU A 749 -57.11 -7.32 -0.40
CA LEU A 749 -56.01 -6.46 -0.82
C LEU A 749 -55.95 -5.26 0.12
N GLU A 750 -54.84 -5.10 0.83
CA GLU A 750 -54.55 -3.91 1.60
C GLU A 750 -53.63 -2.97 0.81
N LEU A 751 -54.00 -1.69 0.75
CA LEU A 751 -53.21 -0.61 0.18
C LEU A 751 -53.02 0.45 1.26
N SER A 752 -51.78 0.77 1.61
CA SER A 752 -51.52 1.79 2.63
C SER A 752 -50.24 2.57 2.40
N VAL A 753 -50.13 3.71 3.05
CA VAL A 753 -48.93 4.54 3.12
C VAL A 753 -48.53 4.67 4.58
N THR A 754 -47.27 4.37 4.89
CA THR A 754 -46.65 4.58 6.20
C THR A 754 -45.74 5.78 6.14
N GLU A 755 -45.97 6.75 7.00
CA GLU A 755 -45.14 7.95 7.18
C GLU A 755 -44.40 7.89 8.51
N LEU A 756 -43.07 8.01 8.50
CA LEU A 756 -42.27 8.22 9.70
C LEU A 756 -42.25 9.73 10.02
N VAL A 757 -42.85 10.09 11.15
CA VAL A 757 -43.00 11.48 11.58
C VAL A 757 -41.70 11.97 12.24
N GLY A 758 -41.27 13.18 11.86
CA GLY A 758 -40.07 13.81 12.40
C GLY A 758 -38.79 13.45 11.63
N ASN A 759 -37.66 13.37 12.34
CA ASN A 759 -36.37 13.05 11.73
C ASN A 759 -36.03 11.56 11.93
N ALA A 760 -36.43 10.73 10.96
CA ALA A 760 -36.20 9.29 10.97
C ALA A 760 -34.72 8.95 10.71
N ARG A 761 -33.90 9.04 11.77
CA ARG A 761 -32.47 8.74 11.71
C ARG A 761 -32.02 7.95 12.95
N SER A 762 -31.08 7.03 12.75
CA SER A 762 -30.31 6.37 13.81
C SER A 762 -28.89 6.90 13.81
N ALA A 763 -28.28 7.05 14.98
CA ALA A 763 -26.91 7.54 15.08
C ALA A 763 -26.19 6.96 16.29
N THR A 764 -24.92 6.60 16.11
CA THR A 764 -24.07 6.07 17.18
C THR A 764 -22.62 6.51 17.00
N SER A 765 -21.83 6.45 18.07
CA SER A 765 -20.40 6.68 18.03
C SER A 765 -19.64 5.37 17.82
N ALA A 766 -18.49 5.43 17.15
CA ALA A 766 -17.59 4.31 16.97
C ALA A 766 -16.12 4.75 17.09
N ALA A 767 -15.26 3.88 17.62
CA ALA A 767 -13.82 4.11 17.71
C ALA A 767 -13.04 2.81 17.51
N LEU A 768 -11.91 2.90 16.81
CA LEU A 768 -10.95 1.80 16.65
C LEU A 768 -10.16 1.60 17.96
N ASP A 769 -9.93 0.34 18.33
CA ASP A 769 -9.17 -0.04 19.53
C ASP A 769 -7.73 0.44 19.50
N GLY A 770 -7.11 0.47 18.32
CA GLY A 770 -5.72 0.93 18.14
C GLY A 770 -5.56 2.44 18.07
N ALA A 771 -6.63 3.22 18.24
CA ALA A 771 -6.56 4.68 18.15
C ALA A 771 -5.83 5.28 19.36
N PRO A 772 -5.01 6.33 19.16
CA PRO A 772 -4.34 7.01 20.26
C PRO A 772 -5.31 7.54 21.32
N THR A 773 -4.87 7.56 22.57
CA THR A 773 -5.66 8.11 23.69
C THR A 773 -6.00 9.58 23.43
N GLY A 774 -7.27 9.96 23.64
CA GLY A 774 -7.74 11.33 23.44
C GLY A 774 -8.29 11.63 22.04
N VAL A 775 -8.20 10.70 21.09
CA VAL A 775 -8.88 10.84 19.80
C VAL A 775 -10.38 10.62 19.98
N ALA A 776 -11.18 11.63 19.64
CA ALA A 776 -12.64 11.54 19.72
C ALA A 776 -13.21 10.50 18.73
N PRO A 777 -14.18 9.66 19.14
CA PRO A 777 -14.90 8.73 18.25
C PRO A 777 -15.52 9.42 17.02
N PHE A 778 -15.77 8.66 15.96
CA PHE A 778 -16.57 9.12 14.83
C PHE A 778 -18.05 8.78 14.99
N VAL A 779 -18.92 9.48 14.28
CA VAL A 779 -20.36 9.26 14.33
C VAL A 779 -20.81 8.55 13.06
N LEU A 780 -21.48 7.42 13.25
CA LEU A 780 -22.20 6.71 12.20
C LEU A 780 -23.66 7.18 12.20
N THR A 781 -24.24 7.31 11.02
CA THR A 781 -25.63 7.72 10.82
C THR A 781 -26.35 6.82 9.81
N ASN A 782 -27.64 6.61 10.03
CA ASN A 782 -28.53 5.91 9.11
C ASN A 782 -29.86 6.64 9.02
N THR A 783 -30.11 7.30 7.89
CA THR A 783 -31.36 8.00 7.60
C THR A 783 -32.33 7.06 6.89
N LEU A 784 -33.58 7.06 7.31
CA LEU A 784 -34.65 6.23 6.76
C LEU A 784 -35.55 7.06 5.84
N ASP A 785 -36.08 6.40 4.81
CA ASP A 785 -37.15 6.99 3.99
C ASP A 785 -38.39 7.23 4.84
N ARG A 786 -38.89 8.47 4.79
CA ARG A 786 -40.05 8.89 5.59
C ARG A 786 -41.34 8.25 5.10
N THR A 787 -41.56 8.25 3.78
CA THR A 787 -42.79 7.74 3.18
C THR A 787 -42.54 6.37 2.57
N ARG A 788 -43.37 5.40 2.92
CA ARG A 788 -43.34 4.03 2.37
C ARG A 788 -44.73 3.63 1.89
N PHE A 789 -44.79 3.02 0.72
CA PHE A 789 -46.01 2.46 0.16
C PHE A 789 -46.08 0.97 0.48
N ASN A 790 -47.25 0.49 0.89
CA ASN A 790 -47.47 -0.92 1.24
C ASN A 790 -48.59 -1.52 0.40
N LEU A 791 -48.37 -2.76 -0.03
CA LEU A 791 -49.30 -3.60 -0.77
C LEU A 791 -49.40 -4.96 -0.06
N GLY A 792 -50.59 -5.36 0.36
CA GLY A 792 -50.81 -6.60 1.12
C GLY A 792 -51.90 -7.49 0.54
N PRO A 793 -51.61 -8.34 -0.46
CA PRO A 793 -52.56 -9.34 -0.92
C PRO A 793 -52.67 -10.50 0.07
N SER A 794 -53.88 -10.99 0.31
CA SER A 794 -54.10 -12.22 1.08
C SER A 794 -55.33 -12.99 0.63
N LEU A 795 -55.35 -14.28 0.92
CA LEU A 795 -56.47 -15.18 0.68
C LEU A 795 -56.74 -15.97 1.96
N SER A 796 -57.94 -15.82 2.52
CA SER A 796 -58.42 -16.65 3.62
C SER A 796 -59.36 -17.74 3.11
N ILE A 797 -59.15 -18.97 3.55
CA ILE A 797 -59.89 -20.17 3.16
C ILE A 797 -60.47 -20.76 4.43
N SER A 798 -61.81 -20.79 4.51
CA SER A 798 -62.52 -21.32 5.67
C SER A 798 -63.50 -22.41 5.27
N GLN A 799 -63.52 -23.51 6.02
CA GLN A 799 -64.54 -24.55 5.95
C GLN A 799 -65.43 -24.48 7.19
N LYS A 800 -66.75 -24.69 7.02
CA LYS A 800 -67.75 -24.59 8.11
C LYS A 800 -67.26 -25.28 9.40
N ASN A 801 -66.85 -24.44 10.37
CA ASN A 801 -66.52 -24.75 11.77
C ASN A 801 -65.31 -25.63 12.09
N LYS A 802 -64.26 -25.71 11.24
CA LYS A 802 -63.10 -26.58 11.57
C LYS A 802 -61.71 -25.95 11.45
N LEU A 803 -61.44 -25.15 10.42
CA LEU A 803 -60.11 -24.60 10.16
C LEU A 803 -60.20 -23.35 9.27
N ASP A 804 -59.47 -22.29 9.61
CA ASP A 804 -59.22 -21.13 8.75
C ASP A 804 -57.74 -21.12 8.36
N VAL A 805 -57.46 -21.09 7.06
CA VAL A 805 -56.10 -20.99 6.54
C VAL A 805 -56.00 -19.69 5.76
N LYS A 806 -55.04 -18.85 6.14
CA LYS A 806 -54.75 -17.59 5.48
C LYS A 806 -53.35 -17.63 4.89
N VAL A 807 -53.24 -17.33 3.61
CA VAL A 807 -51.97 -17.14 2.92
C VAL A 807 -51.91 -15.69 2.48
N GLY A 808 -50.78 -15.03 2.67
CA GLY A 808 -50.63 -13.64 2.26
C GLY A 808 -49.19 -13.24 2.02
N GLY A 809 -49.06 -12.06 1.44
CA GLY A 809 -47.79 -11.37 1.30
C GLY A 809 -47.94 -9.90 1.67
N ALA A 810 -46.81 -9.25 1.90
CA ALA A 810 -46.70 -7.82 2.04
C ALA A 810 -45.51 -7.36 1.20
N TYR A 811 -45.70 -6.31 0.41
CA TYR A 811 -44.64 -5.62 -0.30
C TYR A 811 -44.66 -4.15 0.12
N GLN A 812 -43.59 -3.71 0.75
CA GLN A 812 -43.36 -2.32 1.13
C GLN A 812 -42.22 -1.76 0.29
N PHE A 813 -42.36 -0.54 -0.22
CA PHE A 813 -41.32 0.10 -1.01
C PHE A 813 -41.29 1.62 -0.83
N SER A 814 -40.13 2.19 -1.09
CA SER A 814 -39.86 3.64 -1.08
C SER A 814 -38.80 3.96 -2.16
N GLY A 815 -38.21 5.17 -2.12
CA GLY A 815 -37.17 5.54 -3.08
C GLY A 815 -35.88 4.73 -2.94
N ALA A 816 -35.52 4.35 -1.71
CA ALA A 816 -34.28 3.65 -1.38
C ALA A 816 -34.48 2.29 -0.70
N SER A 817 -35.70 1.88 -0.36
CA SER A 817 -35.94 0.61 0.36
C SER A 817 -37.05 -0.25 -0.25
N HIS A 818 -36.91 -1.56 -0.10
CA HIS A 818 -37.87 -2.58 -0.50
C HIS A 818 -37.98 -3.63 0.61
N ASN A 819 -39.17 -4.10 0.93
CA ASN A 819 -39.39 -5.21 1.86
C ASN A 819 -40.48 -6.11 1.30
N LEU A 820 -40.19 -7.41 1.22
CA LEU A 820 -41.09 -8.46 0.80
C LEU A 820 -41.25 -9.45 1.94
N ALA A 821 -42.47 -9.63 2.42
CA ALA A 821 -42.83 -10.65 3.38
C ALA A 821 -43.88 -11.60 2.82
N GLY A 822 -43.80 -12.87 3.22
CA GLY A 822 -44.79 -13.91 2.92
C GLY A 822 -45.13 -14.68 4.18
N TYR A 823 -46.39 -15.07 4.33
CA TYR A 823 -46.83 -15.82 5.51
C TYR A 823 -47.94 -16.83 5.20
N VAL A 824 -47.98 -17.88 6.02
CA VAL A 824 -49.08 -18.83 6.12
C VAL A 824 -49.53 -18.86 7.57
N GLN A 825 -50.81 -18.56 7.80
CA GLN A 825 -51.44 -18.53 9.11
C GLN A 825 -52.56 -19.56 9.16
N ILE A 826 -52.66 -20.26 10.29
CA ILE A 826 -53.73 -21.19 10.60
C ILE A 826 -54.47 -20.64 11.81
N GLY A 827 -55.77 -20.42 11.65
CA GLY A 827 -56.69 -19.94 12.67
C GLY A 827 -57.71 -21.00 13.08
N LYS A 828 -58.10 -20.95 14.35
CA LYS A 828 -59.22 -21.73 14.89
C LYS A 828 -60.10 -20.83 15.75
N LYS A 829 -61.41 -20.91 15.54
CA LYS A 829 -62.40 -20.28 16.43
C LYS A 829 -62.42 -21.02 17.78
N ILE A 830 -62.45 -20.28 18.87
CA ILE A 830 -62.47 -20.81 20.25
C ILE A 830 -63.85 -20.59 20.85
#